data_AF-A0A5D6XIG9-F1
#
_entry.id   AF-A0A5D6XIG9-F1
#
_cell.length_a   1.000
_cell.length_b   1.000
_cell.length_c   1.000
_cell.angle_alpha   90.00
_cell.angle_beta   90.00
_cell.angle_gamma   90.00
#
_symmetry.space_group_name_H-M   'P 1'
#
loop_
_entity.id
_entity.type
_entity.pdbx_description
1 polymer ?
#
loop_
_entity_poly.entity_id
_entity_poly.type
_entity_poly.pdbx_seq_one_letter_code
_entity_poly.pdbx_strand_id
1 'polypeptide(L)'
;MASVPPPPPPPSSSAASSVAPSPSVLASSAPSSTSIATTSAFSVVAGVPVDLGQPVHVTAKKQLQRQVNAIVGWNELDRAPLNVGATLQRGNEPQILEHSYFVCERSVGVRYLALLVNGRCYLISPSYDMREVALFSPVRPDRLQPGVDRSTAVPHQWTILDGLLVCDKDGPKSVLTLLLYDILALNGSPVMTSKLQDRLKLIQNDVIAPRKTIPPPKGQPPDQFQLVLQAMYPVSRVSHVIRTIIPRVSQTRQNAGLVFTPVLLPYTPGYSKGLFHWSPASQLFAEFQLGVEWRGRPPRPGFKLLIHDKRTQVFHDWITFTPEEFEQFQQDKKASSRIVECVYDPEWLTFVPSHDKSSWDVGSPEFNATERGQGWRKGGWRYTRSRPDKSMPLERGFLALIEKAIAEDIKLEEFESLFPDDPSKKASLMHKIRPEAPLTISPDDYAPPAKKKRGNGGGQGAGPGTGVCYDFQNKGVCQRGRFCHFSHCACNSTCSCTSTKNTYGQRPSYRRNDYDAPQSSDAASSTSPSSASSPSSTSSAGAGSSSSSASDALESRGSEKLPGGRQGDAFEREKADAGTEEEEAGELTDNGSLHLDNIFAPLENFDKDTIATKRAQLSALGNRRIWASLGLEDKLQRNRVCGLIVTKAGDVSYVRPTDK
;
A
#
# COMPACT_ATOMS: atom_id res chain seq x y z
N MET A 1 66.14 -4.12 71.31
CA MET A 1 65.41 -3.49 72.43
C MET A 1 64.87 -2.18 71.86
N ALA A 2 63.61 -2.04 71.43
CA ALA A 2 62.32 -2.58 71.89
C ALA A 2 61.78 -1.88 73.15
N SER A 3 60.45 -1.73 73.19
CA SER A 3 59.60 -1.07 74.19
C SER A 3 59.55 0.47 74.16
N VAL A 4 58.38 1.13 74.34
CA VAL A 4 56.95 0.77 74.11
C VAL A 4 56.24 2.12 73.81
N PRO A 5 55.31 2.23 72.83
CA PRO A 5 54.54 3.46 72.61
C PRO A 5 53.45 3.68 73.69
N PRO A 6 53.08 4.94 74.01
CA PRO A 6 52.05 5.27 74.98
C PRO A 6 50.63 4.82 74.56
N PRO A 7 49.66 4.73 75.50
CA PRO A 7 48.43 3.97 75.31
C PRO A 7 47.41 4.65 74.36
N PRO A 8 46.55 3.85 73.69
CA PRO A 8 45.49 4.36 72.83
C PRO A 8 44.35 5.00 73.63
N PRO A 9 43.63 6.00 73.07
CA PRO A 9 42.36 6.46 73.61
C PRO A 9 41.28 5.35 73.56
N PRO A 10 40.26 5.40 74.44
CA PRO A 10 39.23 4.37 74.52
C PRO A 10 38.38 4.26 73.25
N PRO A 11 37.80 3.07 72.96
CA PRO A 11 37.24 2.77 71.65
C PRO A 11 35.88 3.41 71.39
N SER A 12 35.74 4.06 70.24
CA SER A 12 34.44 4.27 69.59
C SER A 12 33.97 2.96 68.94
N SER A 13 33.66 1.95 69.76
CA SER A 13 33.29 0.61 69.28
C SER A 13 31.96 0.63 68.53
N SER A 14 31.98 0.15 67.30
CA SER A 14 30.84 0.04 66.38
C SER A 14 29.58 -0.59 67.01
N ALA A 15 28.50 0.18 67.08
CA ALA A 15 27.14 -0.36 67.07
C ALA A 15 26.70 -0.61 65.61
N ALA A 16 25.86 -1.62 65.37
CA ALA A 16 25.59 -2.11 64.03
C ALA A 16 24.65 -1.20 63.21
N SER A 17 24.97 -1.01 61.93
CA SER A 17 23.97 -0.65 60.91
C SER A 17 23.23 -1.93 60.49
N SER A 18 22.31 -2.38 61.33
CA SER A 18 21.50 -3.58 61.09
C SER A 18 20.20 -3.26 60.36
N VAL A 19 19.94 -4.03 59.30
CA VAL A 19 18.70 -4.07 58.51
C VAL A 19 17.44 -4.15 59.39
N ALA A 20 16.45 -3.29 59.12
CA ALA A 20 15.02 -3.46 59.43
C ALA A 20 14.15 -2.50 58.57
N PRO A 21 12.80 -2.59 58.57
CA PRO A 21 12.02 -2.37 57.34
C PRO A 21 11.02 -1.19 57.38
N SER A 22 10.13 -1.16 56.38
CA SER A 22 9.02 -0.21 56.20
C SER A 22 8.10 -0.07 57.43
N PRO A 23 7.30 1.01 57.45
CA PRO A 23 5.85 0.77 57.45
C PRO A 23 5.04 1.73 56.54
N SER A 24 4.05 1.16 55.85
CA SER A 24 2.79 1.84 55.47
C SER A 24 1.91 1.96 56.74
N VAL A 25 0.74 2.60 56.84
CA VAL A 25 -0.46 2.66 55.99
C VAL A 25 -1.36 3.79 56.56
N LEU A 26 -2.16 4.48 55.75
CA LEU A 26 -3.59 4.69 56.05
C LEU A 26 -4.36 5.11 54.80
N ALA A 27 -5.39 4.34 54.46
CA ALA A 27 -6.25 4.57 53.30
C ALA A 27 -7.70 4.84 53.77
N SER A 28 -8.44 5.63 53.01
CA SER A 28 -9.90 5.68 53.11
C SER A 28 -10.52 4.68 52.13
N SER A 29 -11.53 3.94 52.57
CA SER A 29 -12.08 2.80 51.85
C SER A 29 -13.32 3.15 51.03
N ALA A 30 -13.37 2.62 49.80
CA ALA A 30 -14.60 2.44 49.03
C ALA A 30 -14.60 1.00 48.45
N PRO A 31 -15.76 0.32 48.37
CA PRO A 31 -15.79 -1.13 48.24
C PRO A 31 -15.58 -1.64 46.82
N SER A 32 -14.87 -2.76 46.71
CA SER A 32 -14.73 -3.55 45.48
C SER A 32 -15.86 -4.59 45.36
N SER A 33 -16.65 -4.56 44.28
CA SER A 33 -17.53 -5.67 43.89
C SER A 33 -17.32 -6.02 42.41
N THR A 34 -16.84 -7.24 42.20
CA THR A 34 -16.32 -7.77 40.93
C THR A 34 -17.30 -7.73 39.76
N SER A 35 -16.84 -7.22 38.61
CA SER A 35 -17.25 -7.75 37.30
C SER A 35 -16.06 -7.70 36.33
N ILE A 36 -15.73 -8.85 35.72
CA ILE A 36 -14.63 -8.93 34.74
C ILE A 36 -15.20 -8.57 33.37
N ALA A 37 -14.99 -7.32 32.95
CA ALA A 37 -15.24 -6.88 31.58
C ALA A 37 -13.92 -6.92 30.80
N THR A 38 -13.79 -7.82 29.83
CA THR A 38 -12.62 -7.91 28.94
C THR A 38 -12.62 -6.75 27.94
N THR A 39 -12.19 -5.58 28.39
CA THR A 39 -11.96 -4.41 27.53
C THR A 39 -10.81 -4.70 26.57
N SER A 40 -11.14 -5.05 25.33
CA SER A 40 -10.17 -5.05 24.22
C SER A 40 -9.59 -3.64 24.09
N ALA A 41 -8.29 -3.48 24.31
CA ALA A 41 -7.64 -2.18 24.18
C ALA A 41 -7.81 -1.65 22.75
N PHE A 42 -8.58 -0.56 22.61
CA PHE A 42 -8.82 0.08 21.33
C PHE A 42 -7.51 0.69 20.80
N SER A 43 -7.13 0.31 19.58
CA SER A 43 -5.89 0.80 18.98
C SER A 43 -6.07 2.24 18.52
N VAL A 44 -5.24 3.14 19.03
CA VAL A 44 -5.25 4.58 18.71
C VAL A 44 -3.93 4.94 18.04
N VAL A 45 -4.00 5.59 16.87
CA VAL A 45 -2.84 6.05 16.09
C VAL A 45 -2.89 7.57 16.02
N ALA A 46 -1.94 8.25 16.68
CA ALA A 46 -1.88 9.72 16.76
C ALA A 46 -3.22 10.39 17.13
N GLY A 47 -3.96 9.79 18.08
CA GLY A 47 -5.28 10.27 18.53
C GLY A 47 -6.47 9.79 17.68
N VAL A 48 -6.24 9.11 16.56
CA VAL A 48 -7.30 8.53 15.71
C VAL A 48 -7.65 7.12 16.20
N PRO A 49 -8.92 6.81 16.55
CA PRO A 49 -9.34 5.45 16.86
C PRO A 49 -9.40 4.62 15.56
N VAL A 50 -8.61 3.54 15.49
CA VAL A 50 -8.50 2.69 14.28
C VAL A 50 -9.80 1.93 13.99
N ASP A 51 -10.68 1.81 14.99
CA ASP A 51 -11.98 1.15 14.93
C ASP A 51 -13.17 2.10 14.70
N LEU A 52 -12.94 3.35 14.28
CA LEU A 52 -14.00 4.32 13.99
C LEU A 52 -15.08 3.77 13.03
N GLY A 53 -16.33 3.77 13.48
CA GLY A 53 -17.48 3.31 12.69
C GLY A 53 -17.81 1.83 12.83
N GLN A 54 -18.95 1.41 12.28
CA GLN A 54 -19.46 0.05 12.43
C GLN A 54 -18.85 -0.91 11.38
N PRO A 55 -18.39 -2.12 11.76
CA PRO A 55 -17.77 -3.05 10.82
C PRO A 55 -18.77 -3.55 9.77
N VAL A 56 -18.43 -3.41 8.49
CA VAL A 56 -19.33 -3.79 7.39
C VAL A 56 -19.41 -5.32 7.27
N HIS A 57 -20.64 -5.85 7.23
CA HIS A 57 -20.88 -7.29 7.09
C HIS A 57 -20.19 -7.89 5.85
N VAL A 58 -19.62 -9.09 5.98
CA VAL A 58 -18.71 -9.70 5.00
C VAL A 58 -19.28 -9.77 3.58
N THR A 59 -20.58 -10.05 3.43
CA THR A 59 -21.25 -10.09 2.12
C THR A 59 -21.29 -8.70 1.47
N ALA A 60 -21.59 -7.65 2.24
CA ALA A 60 -21.61 -6.28 1.76
C ALA A 60 -20.19 -5.77 1.46
N LYS A 61 -19.21 -6.03 2.34
CA LYS A 61 -17.78 -5.73 2.09
C LYS A 61 -17.33 -6.31 0.74
N LYS A 62 -17.66 -7.57 0.44
CA LYS A 62 -17.34 -8.21 -0.86
C LYS A 62 -18.06 -7.58 -2.06
N GLN A 63 -19.28 -7.08 -1.91
CA GLN A 63 -20.02 -6.38 -2.97
C GLN A 63 -19.45 -4.99 -3.23
N LEU A 64 -19.26 -4.18 -2.18
CA LEU A 64 -18.64 -2.85 -2.24
C LEU A 64 -17.24 -2.94 -2.85
N GLN A 65 -16.41 -3.88 -2.40
CA GLN A 65 -15.07 -4.14 -2.92
C GLN A 65 -15.09 -4.45 -4.43
N ARG A 66 -15.95 -5.37 -4.88
CA ARG A 66 -16.06 -5.71 -6.31
C ARG A 66 -16.45 -4.51 -7.17
N GLN A 67 -17.35 -3.65 -6.68
CA GLN A 67 -17.83 -2.50 -7.45
C GLN A 67 -16.82 -1.34 -7.45
N VAL A 68 -16.17 -1.05 -6.31
CA VAL A 68 -15.02 -0.12 -6.24
C VAL A 68 -13.96 -0.54 -7.26
N ASN A 69 -13.56 -1.81 -7.24
CA ASN A 69 -12.58 -2.37 -8.15
C ASN A 69 -12.99 -2.26 -9.63
N ALA A 70 -14.27 -2.52 -9.95
CA ALA A 70 -14.79 -2.37 -11.30
C ALA A 70 -14.75 -0.93 -11.80
N ILE A 71 -15.08 0.06 -10.95
CA ILE A 71 -15.06 1.49 -11.30
C ILE A 71 -13.64 1.98 -11.58
N VAL A 72 -12.64 1.55 -10.79
CA VAL A 72 -11.24 2.00 -10.92
C VAL A 72 -10.34 1.04 -11.73
N GLY A 73 -10.90 -0.01 -12.34
CA GLY A 73 -10.13 -0.99 -13.12
C GLY A 73 -9.12 -1.83 -12.30
N TRP A 74 -9.31 -1.92 -10.99
CA TRP A 74 -8.35 -2.51 -10.05
C TRP A 74 -8.60 -4.00 -9.81
N ASN A 75 -7.52 -4.78 -9.66
CA ASN A 75 -7.58 -6.25 -9.70
C ASN A 75 -7.14 -6.94 -8.40
N GLU A 76 -6.62 -6.22 -7.41
CA GLU A 76 -6.16 -6.83 -6.14
C GLU A 76 -7.30 -6.93 -5.12
N LEU A 77 -7.30 -8.03 -4.35
CA LEU A 77 -8.37 -8.38 -3.39
C LEU A 77 -7.91 -8.28 -1.93
N ASP A 78 -6.61 -8.20 -1.71
CA ASP A 78 -5.93 -8.01 -0.42
C ASP A 78 -5.49 -6.56 -0.18
N ARG A 79 -5.46 -5.73 -1.22
CA ARG A 79 -5.03 -4.32 -1.17
C ARG A 79 -6.02 -3.38 -1.87
N ALA A 80 -6.49 -2.37 -1.15
CA ALA A 80 -7.37 -1.33 -1.68
C ALA A 80 -6.64 -0.42 -2.69
N PRO A 81 -7.35 0.21 -3.66
CA PRO A 81 -6.75 0.94 -4.78
C PRO A 81 -6.14 2.31 -4.43
N LEU A 82 -5.51 2.46 -3.26
CA LEU A 82 -4.75 3.66 -2.91
C LEU A 82 -3.48 3.75 -3.74
N ASN A 83 -3.07 4.98 -4.09
CA ASN A 83 -1.75 5.21 -4.66
C ASN A 83 -0.64 5.06 -3.60
N VAL A 84 0.55 4.69 -4.05
CA VAL A 84 1.75 4.49 -3.23
C VAL A 84 2.91 5.22 -3.91
N GLY A 85 3.42 6.26 -3.26
CA GLY A 85 4.58 7.01 -3.73
C GLY A 85 5.90 6.37 -3.29
N ALA A 86 6.96 6.65 -4.04
CA ALA A 86 8.32 6.33 -3.61
C ALA A 86 8.78 7.26 -2.47
N THR A 87 9.69 6.78 -1.61
CA THR A 87 10.44 7.66 -0.70
C THR A 87 11.40 8.51 -1.54
N LEU A 88 11.45 9.82 -1.30
CA LEU A 88 12.31 10.73 -2.03
C LEU A 88 13.79 10.41 -1.79
N GLN A 89 14.58 10.46 -2.85
CA GLN A 89 16.02 10.25 -2.88
C GLN A 89 16.73 11.34 -3.69
N ARG A 90 18.03 11.49 -3.46
CA ARG A 90 18.88 12.35 -4.28
C ARG A 90 18.94 11.77 -5.71
N GLY A 91 18.72 12.64 -6.68
CA GLY A 91 18.44 12.32 -8.09
C GLY A 91 16.96 12.37 -8.48
N ASN A 92 16.01 12.57 -7.57
CA ASN A 92 14.59 12.78 -7.91
C ASN A 92 14.25 14.26 -8.19
N GLU A 93 15.04 15.18 -7.65
CA GLU A 93 14.89 16.63 -7.78
C GLU A 93 14.84 17.13 -9.23
N PRO A 94 15.70 16.70 -10.18
CA PRO A 94 15.56 17.11 -11.58
C PRO A 94 14.21 16.73 -12.20
N GLN A 95 13.64 15.56 -11.87
CA GLN A 95 12.31 15.17 -12.36
C GLN A 95 11.22 16.10 -11.79
N ILE A 96 11.34 16.46 -10.51
CA ILE A 96 10.39 17.35 -9.81
C ILE A 96 10.52 18.81 -10.29
N LEU A 97 11.72 19.24 -10.67
CA LEU A 97 11.99 20.57 -11.24
C LEU A 97 11.52 20.68 -12.70
N GLU A 98 11.74 19.65 -13.52
CA GLU A 98 11.40 19.66 -14.95
C GLU A 98 9.88 19.67 -15.19
N HIS A 99 9.10 19.03 -14.31
CA HIS A 99 7.65 18.84 -14.48
C HIS A 99 6.84 19.71 -13.50
N SER A 100 5.55 19.90 -13.77
CA SER A 100 4.64 20.58 -12.84
C SER A 100 4.31 19.67 -11.64
N TYR A 101 4.73 20.07 -10.45
CA TYR A 101 4.45 19.41 -9.18
C TYR A 101 3.78 20.33 -8.18
N PHE A 102 2.93 19.74 -7.34
CA PHE A 102 2.48 20.33 -6.08
C PHE A 102 3.22 19.69 -4.90
N VAL A 103 3.41 20.47 -3.84
CA VAL A 103 3.94 20.05 -2.53
C VAL A 103 2.95 20.42 -1.43
N CYS A 104 2.84 19.55 -0.42
CA CYS A 104 2.05 19.79 0.78
C CYS A 104 2.71 19.12 2.00
N GLU A 105 2.29 19.51 3.20
CA GLU A 105 2.69 18.84 4.43
C GLU A 105 2.09 17.42 4.51
N ARG A 106 2.85 16.49 5.06
CA ARG A 106 2.45 15.12 5.35
C ARG A 106 2.22 14.97 6.86
N SER A 107 0.99 14.83 7.32
CA SER A 107 0.72 14.58 8.74
C SER A 107 0.80 13.10 9.14
N VAL A 108 0.90 12.83 10.45
CA VAL A 108 0.69 11.49 11.02
C VAL A 108 -0.81 11.25 11.18
N GLY A 109 -1.30 10.10 10.71
CA GLY A 109 -2.72 9.72 10.79
C GLY A 109 -2.97 8.33 10.21
N VAL A 110 -4.25 8.02 9.95
CA VAL A 110 -4.67 6.74 9.35
C VAL A 110 -5.28 7.01 7.97
N ARG A 111 -4.69 6.44 6.91
CA ARG A 111 -5.13 6.68 5.54
C ARG A 111 -6.27 5.73 5.14
N TYR A 112 -7.31 6.28 4.52
CA TYR A 112 -8.48 5.55 4.04
C TYR A 112 -8.87 6.03 2.64
N LEU A 113 -9.54 5.16 1.88
CA LEU A 113 -10.47 5.64 0.86
C LEU A 113 -11.83 5.88 1.53
N ALA A 114 -12.45 7.04 1.29
CA ALA A 114 -13.82 7.31 1.70
C ALA A 114 -14.76 7.08 0.51
N LEU A 115 -15.59 6.05 0.59
CA LEU A 115 -16.62 5.72 -0.40
C LEU A 115 -17.96 6.32 0.05
N LEU A 116 -18.56 7.16 -0.81
CA LEU A 116 -19.89 7.74 -0.61
C LEU A 116 -20.88 7.08 -1.58
N VAL A 117 -21.89 6.39 -1.05
CA VAL A 117 -22.91 5.68 -1.83
C VAL A 117 -24.22 5.56 -1.05
N ASN A 118 -25.36 5.82 -1.68
CA ASN A 118 -26.71 5.64 -1.09
C ASN A 118 -26.90 6.30 0.28
N GLY A 119 -26.30 7.48 0.49
CA GLY A 119 -26.39 8.25 1.74
C GLY A 119 -25.52 7.72 2.89
N ARG A 120 -24.65 6.73 2.61
CA ARG A 120 -23.70 6.14 3.55
C ARG A 120 -22.28 6.53 3.18
N CYS A 121 -21.42 6.65 4.19
CA CYS A 121 -19.98 6.76 4.02
C CYS A 121 -19.31 5.49 4.57
N TYR A 122 -18.34 4.98 3.81
CA TYR A 122 -17.51 3.86 4.20
C TYR A 122 -16.03 4.27 4.19
N LEU A 123 -15.36 4.14 5.34
CA LEU A 123 -13.91 4.21 5.41
C LEU A 123 -13.35 2.83 5.04
N ILE A 124 -12.53 2.78 3.98
CA ILE A 124 -11.89 1.58 3.44
C ILE A 124 -10.40 1.68 3.70
N SER A 125 -9.87 0.81 4.57
CA SER A 125 -8.43 0.75 4.87
C SER A 125 -7.62 0.19 3.69
N PRO A 126 -6.27 0.30 3.71
CA PRO A 126 -5.42 -0.38 2.73
C PRO A 126 -5.61 -1.90 2.64
N SER A 127 -6.11 -2.56 3.69
CA SER A 127 -6.45 -4.00 3.76
C SER A 127 -7.88 -4.35 3.32
N TYR A 128 -8.62 -3.39 2.73
CA TYR A 128 -10.08 -3.44 2.50
C TYR A 128 -10.91 -3.65 3.77
N ASP A 129 -10.42 -3.35 4.96
CA ASP A 129 -11.29 -3.33 6.13
C ASP A 129 -12.18 -2.10 6.07
N MET A 130 -13.50 -2.36 6.06
CA MET A 130 -14.53 -1.37 5.78
C MET A 130 -15.32 -1.11 7.05
N ARG A 131 -15.46 0.16 7.41
CA ARG A 131 -16.35 0.62 8.47
C ARG A 131 -17.33 1.67 7.95
N GLU A 132 -18.60 1.49 8.29
CA GLU A 132 -19.66 2.45 7.99
C GLU A 132 -19.64 3.57 9.05
N VAL A 133 -19.66 4.81 8.58
CA VAL A 133 -19.55 6.02 9.41
C VAL A 133 -20.63 7.03 9.05
N ALA A 134 -21.12 7.78 10.04
CA ALA A 134 -22.02 8.89 9.81
C ALA A 134 -21.24 10.09 9.24
N LEU A 135 -21.64 10.51 8.04
CA LEU A 135 -21.13 11.68 7.35
C LEU A 135 -22.19 12.17 6.35
N PHE A 136 -22.68 13.39 6.53
CA PHE A 136 -23.54 14.06 5.56
C PHE A 136 -22.71 14.62 4.40
N SER A 137 -22.96 14.12 3.19
CA SER A 137 -22.36 14.62 1.95
C SER A 137 -23.39 14.58 0.82
N PRO A 138 -24.06 15.70 0.52
CA PRO A 138 -25.00 15.81 -0.59
C PRO A 138 -24.27 16.15 -1.90
N VAL A 139 -24.84 15.70 -3.03
CA VAL A 139 -24.37 16.05 -4.37
C VAL A 139 -24.71 17.52 -4.66
N ARG A 140 -23.79 18.24 -5.30
CA ARG A 140 -24.00 19.62 -5.78
C ARG A 140 -25.30 19.74 -6.62
N PRO A 141 -26.18 20.74 -6.38
CA PRO A 141 -27.45 20.86 -7.10
C PRO A 141 -27.34 20.97 -8.64
N ASP A 142 -26.25 21.56 -9.15
CA ASP A 142 -26.01 21.69 -10.60
C ASP A 142 -25.60 20.38 -11.28
N ARG A 143 -25.30 19.31 -10.51
CA ARG A 143 -25.03 17.96 -11.02
C ARG A 143 -26.26 17.07 -11.04
N LEU A 144 -27.40 17.54 -10.53
CA LEU A 144 -28.63 16.78 -10.47
C LEU A 144 -29.30 16.71 -11.85
N GLN A 145 -30.08 15.65 -12.07
CA GLN A 145 -30.80 15.48 -13.34
C GLN A 145 -31.89 16.56 -13.47
N PRO A 146 -32.17 17.06 -14.69
CA PRO A 146 -33.25 18.02 -14.91
C PRO A 146 -34.59 17.52 -14.36
N GLY A 147 -35.28 18.37 -13.61
CA GLY A 147 -36.54 18.02 -12.93
C GLY A 147 -36.40 17.54 -11.48
N VAL A 148 -35.18 17.27 -10.99
CA VAL A 148 -34.94 17.11 -9.54
C VAL A 148 -34.94 18.49 -8.88
N ASP A 149 -35.66 18.62 -7.76
CA ASP A 149 -35.64 19.86 -6.97
C ASP A 149 -34.25 20.09 -6.34
N ARG A 150 -33.70 21.29 -6.58
CA ARG A 150 -32.40 21.73 -6.07
C ARG A 150 -32.36 21.92 -4.56
N SER A 151 -33.51 21.99 -3.87
CA SER A 151 -33.58 21.97 -2.41
C SER A 151 -33.37 20.57 -1.81
N THR A 152 -33.53 19.50 -2.61
CA THR A 152 -33.44 18.12 -2.14
C THR A 152 -31.98 17.68 -1.97
N ALA A 153 -31.63 17.23 -0.76
CA ALA A 153 -30.33 16.64 -0.46
C ALA A 153 -30.18 15.25 -1.11
N VAL A 154 -29.69 15.19 -2.34
CA VAL A 154 -29.45 13.94 -3.08
C VAL A 154 -28.11 13.32 -2.67
N PRO A 155 -28.03 12.02 -2.32
CA PRO A 155 -26.78 11.38 -1.93
C PRO A 155 -25.88 11.02 -3.13
N HIS A 156 -24.56 10.97 -2.88
CA HIS A 156 -23.60 10.46 -3.86
C HIS A 156 -23.84 8.99 -4.23
N GLN A 157 -23.36 8.62 -5.42
CA GLN A 157 -23.52 7.30 -6.01
C GLN A 157 -22.19 6.73 -6.49
N TRP A 158 -21.39 6.19 -5.57
CA TRP A 158 -20.02 5.72 -5.82
C TRP A 158 -19.03 6.86 -6.12
N THR A 159 -18.99 7.85 -5.23
CA THR A 159 -17.85 8.78 -5.16
C THR A 159 -16.77 8.17 -4.27
N ILE A 160 -15.52 8.18 -4.71
CA ILE A 160 -14.39 7.51 -4.05
C ILE A 160 -13.27 8.53 -3.86
N LEU A 161 -13.02 8.91 -2.62
CA LEU A 161 -12.03 9.91 -2.20
C LEU A 161 -10.83 9.24 -1.54
N ASP A 162 -9.64 9.84 -1.63
CA ASP A 162 -8.40 9.39 -0.97
C ASP A 162 -7.98 10.43 0.07
N GLY A 163 -7.82 10.00 1.32
CA GLY A 163 -7.53 10.92 2.42
C GLY A 163 -6.86 10.32 3.64
N LEU A 164 -6.30 11.21 4.45
CA LEU A 164 -5.67 10.91 5.73
C LEU A 164 -6.59 11.38 6.86
N LEU A 165 -7.10 10.44 7.66
CA LEU A 165 -7.80 10.78 8.89
C LEU A 165 -6.76 11.15 9.95
N VAL A 166 -6.84 12.37 10.47
CA VAL A 166 -6.00 12.91 11.55
C VAL A 166 -6.86 13.29 12.75
N CYS A 167 -6.21 13.53 13.88
CA CYS A 167 -6.83 14.02 15.11
C CYS A 167 -6.16 15.35 15.49
N ASP A 168 -6.84 16.45 15.20
CA ASP A 168 -6.41 17.80 15.54
C ASP A 168 -6.75 18.10 17.01
N LYS A 169 -5.74 18.53 17.79
CA LYS A 169 -5.95 18.98 19.17
C LYS A 169 -6.25 20.48 19.23
N ASP A 170 -7.39 20.83 19.80
CA ASP A 170 -7.83 22.20 20.11
C ASP A 170 -7.95 22.35 21.63
N GLY A 171 -6.83 22.65 22.29
CA GLY A 171 -6.74 22.67 23.75
C GLY A 171 -7.16 21.33 24.38
N PRO A 172 -8.26 21.27 25.17
CA PRO A 172 -8.78 20.05 25.74
C PRO A 172 -9.66 19.23 24.76
N LYS A 173 -9.99 19.76 23.59
CA LYS A 173 -10.80 19.07 22.58
C LYS A 173 -9.92 18.34 21.57
N SER A 174 -10.49 17.30 20.98
CA SER A 174 -9.92 16.57 19.86
C SER A 174 -10.94 16.52 18.73
N VAL A 175 -10.55 16.91 17.52
CA VAL A 175 -11.39 16.92 16.32
C VAL A 175 -10.82 15.92 15.32
N LEU A 176 -11.67 15.03 14.82
CA LEU A 176 -11.28 14.13 13.74
C LEU A 176 -11.49 14.84 12.40
N THR A 177 -10.45 14.85 11.57
CA THR A 177 -10.43 15.54 10.28
C THR A 177 -9.95 14.57 9.20
N LEU A 178 -10.76 14.32 8.17
CA LEU A 178 -10.33 13.60 6.97
C LEU A 178 -9.77 14.62 5.96
N LEU A 179 -8.44 14.70 5.90
CA LEU A 179 -7.71 15.52 4.93
C LEU A 179 -7.78 14.81 3.57
N LEU A 180 -8.45 15.41 2.60
CA LEU A 180 -8.63 14.86 1.26
C LEU A 180 -7.47 15.27 0.35
N TYR A 181 -6.75 14.28 -0.17
CA TYR A 181 -5.59 14.49 -1.05
C TYR A 181 -5.94 14.25 -2.53
N ASP A 182 -6.88 13.36 -2.84
CA ASP A 182 -7.28 13.07 -4.22
C ASP A 182 -8.68 12.43 -4.35
N ILE A 183 -9.16 12.24 -5.58
CA ILE A 183 -10.45 11.61 -5.91
C ILE A 183 -10.27 10.62 -7.08
N LEU A 184 -10.73 9.39 -6.89
CA LEU A 184 -10.63 8.31 -7.87
C LEU A 184 -11.86 8.28 -8.78
N ALA A 185 -13.05 8.51 -8.21
CA ALA A 185 -14.31 8.53 -8.94
C ALA A 185 -15.29 9.55 -8.34
N LEU A 186 -16.10 10.17 -9.19
CA LEU A 186 -17.22 11.02 -8.79
C LEU A 186 -18.51 10.42 -9.35
N ASN A 187 -19.46 10.09 -8.48
CA ASN A 187 -20.75 9.48 -8.83
C ASN A 187 -20.63 8.34 -9.87
N GLY A 188 -19.74 7.38 -9.62
CA GLY A 188 -19.53 6.17 -10.43
C GLY A 188 -18.67 6.37 -11.68
N SER A 189 -18.37 7.61 -12.05
CA SER A 189 -17.46 7.94 -13.16
C SER A 189 -16.02 8.05 -12.63
N PRO A 190 -15.06 7.23 -13.11
CA PRO A 190 -13.66 7.36 -12.72
C PRO A 190 -13.07 8.65 -13.29
N VAL A 191 -12.33 9.40 -12.46
CA VAL A 191 -11.73 10.70 -12.80
C VAL A 191 -10.20 10.71 -12.67
N MET A 192 -9.62 9.54 -12.40
CA MET A 192 -8.17 9.33 -12.22
C MET A 192 -7.31 9.83 -13.39
N THR A 193 -7.84 9.85 -14.62
CA THR A 193 -7.13 10.30 -15.82
C THR A 193 -7.06 11.83 -15.99
N SER A 194 -7.86 12.58 -15.23
CA SER A 194 -7.78 14.06 -15.20
C SER A 194 -6.53 14.53 -14.46
N LYS A 195 -6.08 15.77 -14.73
CA LYS A 195 -4.95 16.40 -14.01
C LYS A 195 -5.30 16.61 -12.54
N LEU A 196 -4.30 16.61 -11.66
CA LEU A 196 -4.47 16.78 -10.20
C LEU A 196 -5.33 18.01 -9.85
N GLN A 197 -5.07 19.16 -10.48
CA GLN A 197 -5.84 20.38 -10.27
C GLN A 197 -7.34 20.19 -10.53
N ASP A 198 -7.71 19.39 -11.52
CA ASP A 198 -9.12 19.17 -11.86
C ASP A 198 -9.75 18.15 -10.88
N ARG A 199 -8.99 17.13 -10.47
CA ARG A 199 -9.40 16.19 -9.40
C ARG A 199 -9.65 16.94 -8.08
N LEU A 200 -8.75 17.83 -7.66
CA LEU A 200 -8.91 18.69 -6.47
C LEU A 200 -10.13 19.64 -6.59
N LYS A 201 -10.39 20.22 -7.78
CA LYS A 201 -11.59 21.03 -8.03
C LYS A 201 -12.88 20.23 -7.89
N LEU A 202 -12.91 18.93 -8.24
CA LEU A 202 -14.09 18.09 -8.02
C LEU A 202 -14.33 17.87 -6.52
N ILE A 203 -13.29 17.65 -5.72
CA ILE A 203 -13.41 17.55 -4.26
C ILE A 203 -14.00 18.84 -3.68
N GLN A 204 -13.45 19.99 -4.06
CA GLN A 204 -13.92 21.28 -3.55
C GLN A 204 -15.38 21.56 -3.96
N ASN A 205 -15.70 21.43 -5.25
CA ASN A 205 -16.97 21.90 -5.80
C ASN A 205 -18.12 20.90 -5.70
N ASP A 206 -17.82 19.59 -5.78
CA ASP A 206 -18.85 18.54 -5.82
C ASP A 206 -18.99 17.76 -4.51
N VAL A 207 -18.09 17.95 -3.52
CA VAL A 207 -18.15 17.29 -2.20
C VAL A 207 -18.11 18.28 -1.02
N ILE A 208 -17.15 19.21 -0.98
CA ILE A 208 -16.98 20.11 0.18
C ILE A 208 -17.97 21.28 0.15
N ALA A 209 -18.07 22.02 -0.95
CA ALA A 209 -18.95 23.18 -1.07
C ALA A 209 -20.45 22.84 -0.84
N PRO A 210 -21.01 21.72 -1.35
CA PRO A 210 -22.41 21.36 -1.09
C PRO A 210 -22.73 21.17 0.41
N ARG A 211 -21.76 20.72 1.21
CA ARG A 211 -21.92 20.57 2.68
C ARG A 211 -21.98 21.92 3.42
N LYS A 212 -21.58 23.02 2.79
CA LYS A 212 -21.72 24.40 3.34
C LYS A 212 -23.06 25.05 2.96
N THR A 213 -23.70 24.63 1.86
CA THR A 213 -24.88 25.31 1.30
C THR A 213 -26.18 24.52 1.43
N ILE A 214 -26.11 23.18 1.53
CA ILE A 214 -27.27 22.31 1.77
C ILE A 214 -27.27 21.90 3.25
N PRO A 215 -28.33 22.20 4.03
CA PRO A 215 -28.41 21.75 5.42
C PRO A 215 -28.66 20.23 5.52
N PRO A 216 -28.18 19.57 6.59
CA PRO A 216 -28.50 18.16 6.83
C PRO A 216 -30.01 17.97 7.10
N PRO A 217 -30.63 16.88 6.61
CA PRO A 217 -32.05 16.62 6.83
C PRO A 217 -32.34 16.30 8.30
N LYS A 218 -33.57 16.59 8.75
CA LYS A 218 -33.99 16.35 10.14
C LYS A 218 -33.83 14.88 10.53
N GLY A 219 -33.01 14.61 11.55
CA GLY A 219 -32.68 13.25 12.01
C GLY A 219 -31.42 12.65 11.40
N GLN A 220 -30.71 13.38 10.52
CA GLN A 220 -29.35 13.04 10.11
C GLN A 220 -28.43 12.95 11.36
N PRO A 221 -27.71 11.84 11.58
CA PRO A 221 -26.73 11.75 12.66
C PRO A 221 -25.57 12.74 12.44
N PRO A 222 -24.95 13.26 13.51
CA PRO A 222 -23.81 14.17 13.40
C PRO A 222 -22.62 13.49 12.72
N ASP A 223 -21.86 14.27 11.94
CA ASP A 223 -20.67 13.80 11.23
C ASP A 223 -19.58 13.36 12.22
N GLN A 224 -19.02 12.17 12.02
CA GLN A 224 -17.99 11.61 12.90
C GLN A 224 -16.59 12.21 12.67
N PHE A 225 -16.41 12.97 11.59
CA PHE A 225 -15.20 13.72 11.26
C PHE A 225 -15.52 14.85 10.26
N GLN A 226 -14.67 15.87 10.22
CA GLN A 226 -14.76 16.94 9.21
C GLN A 226 -14.13 16.50 7.88
N LEU A 227 -14.59 17.05 6.75
CA LEU A 227 -13.90 16.97 5.47
C LEU A 227 -13.17 18.28 5.20
N VAL A 228 -11.86 18.19 4.90
CA VAL A 228 -11.01 19.34 4.54
C VAL A 228 -10.20 18.95 3.30
N LEU A 229 -10.12 19.83 2.30
CA LEU A 229 -9.21 19.65 1.17
C LEU A 229 -7.78 19.96 1.65
N GLN A 230 -6.83 19.05 1.42
CA GLN A 230 -5.45 19.32 1.80
C GLN A 230 -4.89 20.48 0.98
N ALA A 231 -4.35 21.49 1.65
CA ALA A 231 -3.74 22.64 1.00
C ALA A 231 -2.48 22.21 0.23
N MET A 232 -2.50 22.38 -1.09
CA MET A 232 -1.41 22.03 -2.00
C MET A 232 -0.86 23.28 -2.69
N TYR A 233 0.47 23.41 -2.70
CA TYR A 233 1.18 24.58 -3.21
C TYR A 233 2.06 24.18 -4.40
N PRO A 234 2.34 25.06 -5.37
CA PRO A 234 3.42 24.84 -6.34
C PRO A 234 4.74 24.53 -5.64
N VAL A 235 5.57 23.66 -6.22
CA VAL A 235 6.90 23.32 -5.64
C VAL A 235 7.79 24.55 -5.44
N SER A 236 7.64 25.60 -6.25
CA SER A 236 8.27 26.93 -6.06
C SER A 236 7.65 27.78 -4.92
N ARG A 237 6.98 27.14 -3.96
CA ARG A 237 6.56 27.70 -2.68
C ARG A 237 6.87 26.73 -1.52
N VAL A 238 7.82 25.80 -1.69
CA VAL A 238 8.19 24.85 -0.61
C VAL A 238 8.69 25.58 0.64
N SER A 239 9.39 26.71 0.47
CA SER A 239 9.78 27.66 1.52
C SER A 239 8.60 28.08 2.40
N HIS A 240 7.45 28.41 1.80
CA HIS A 240 6.22 28.74 2.53
C HIS A 240 5.61 27.52 3.24
N VAL A 241 5.66 26.32 2.64
CA VAL A 241 5.20 25.08 3.29
C VAL A 241 6.05 24.79 4.54
N ILE A 242 7.37 24.94 4.44
CA ILE A 242 8.33 24.71 5.53
C ILE A 242 8.20 25.77 6.64
N ARG A 243 8.21 27.05 6.28
CA ARG A 243 8.29 28.17 7.24
C ARG A 243 6.94 28.60 7.81
N THR A 244 5.82 28.29 7.14
CA THR A 244 4.49 28.79 7.53
C THR A 244 3.48 27.67 7.75
N ILE A 245 3.41 26.67 6.87
CA ILE A 245 2.37 25.63 6.94
C ILE A 245 2.70 24.56 7.98
N ILE A 246 3.91 24.00 7.95
CA ILE A 246 4.34 22.96 8.92
C ILE A 246 4.29 23.46 10.37
N PRO A 247 4.78 24.67 10.73
CA PRO A 247 4.70 25.17 12.10
C PRO A 247 3.26 25.33 12.59
N ARG A 248 2.34 25.84 11.74
CA ARG A 248 0.91 25.97 12.09
C ARG A 248 0.25 24.62 12.31
N VAL A 249 0.47 23.65 11.41
CA VAL A 249 -0.06 22.28 11.57
C VAL A 249 0.53 21.58 12.79
N SER A 250 1.80 21.86 13.12
CA SER A 250 2.49 21.30 14.29
C SER A 250 1.94 21.80 15.64
N GLN A 251 1.05 22.80 15.65
CA GLN A 251 0.34 23.24 16.85
C GLN A 251 -0.80 22.27 17.23
N THR A 252 -1.45 21.63 16.26
CA THR A 252 -2.62 20.74 16.50
C THR A 252 -2.29 19.25 16.35
N ARG A 253 -1.35 18.88 15.48
CA ARG A 253 -1.03 17.48 15.13
C ARG A 253 0.43 17.27 14.72
N GLN A 254 0.87 16.00 14.68
CA GLN A 254 2.24 15.66 14.29
C GLN A 254 2.43 15.70 12.77
N ASN A 255 3.46 16.42 12.31
CA ASN A 255 3.96 16.33 10.95
C ASN A 255 4.97 15.17 10.80
N ALA A 256 4.98 14.56 9.62
CA ALA A 256 5.81 13.44 9.17
C ALA A 256 6.55 13.76 7.84
N GLY A 257 6.78 15.05 7.56
CA GLY A 257 7.48 15.57 6.38
C GLY A 257 6.55 16.12 5.29
N LEU A 258 6.82 15.73 4.04
CA LEU A 258 6.28 16.34 2.82
C LEU A 258 5.75 15.29 1.82
N VAL A 259 4.79 15.67 0.98
CA VAL A 259 4.37 14.91 -0.21
C VAL A 259 4.52 15.77 -1.46
N PHE A 260 5.11 15.22 -2.52
CA PHE A 260 5.29 15.82 -3.83
C PHE A 260 4.42 15.08 -4.85
N THR A 261 3.33 15.71 -5.29
CA THR A 261 2.33 15.11 -6.18
C THR A 261 2.44 15.69 -7.59
N PRO A 262 2.64 14.86 -8.64
CA PRO A 262 2.72 15.33 -10.02
C PRO A 262 1.37 15.87 -10.52
N VAL A 263 1.35 17.07 -11.08
CA VAL A 263 0.11 17.74 -11.52
C VAL A 263 -0.46 17.11 -12.80
N LEU A 264 0.42 16.73 -13.73
CA LEU A 264 0.07 16.28 -15.07
C LEU A 264 -0.13 14.76 -15.19
N LEU A 265 0.28 13.98 -14.19
CA LEU A 265 0.15 12.53 -14.22
C LEU A 265 -1.22 12.07 -13.67
N PRO A 266 -1.78 10.97 -14.22
CA PRO A 266 -3.01 10.41 -13.71
C PRO A 266 -2.82 9.85 -12.29
N TYR A 267 -3.89 9.77 -11.52
CA TYR A 267 -3.91 8.95 -10.32
C TYR A 267 -3.76 7.47 -10.74
N THR A 268 -2.81 6.77 -10.13
CA THR A 268 -2.54 5.36 -10.40
C THR A 268 -2.67 4.58 -9.10
N PRO A 269 -3.68 3.69 -8.95
CA PRO A 269 -3.76 2.74 -7.86
C PRO A 269 -2.52 1.84 -7.77
N GLY A 270 -2.06 1.53 -6.56
CA GLY A 270 -0.78 0.87 -6.35
C GLY A 270 0.39 1.84 -6.56
N TYR A 271 1.53 1.36 -7.09
CA TYR A 271 2.72 2.19 -7.25
C TYR A 271 2.51 3.31 -8.28
N SER A 272 2.62 4.57 -7.84
CA SER A 272 2.35 5.75 -8.66
C SER A 272 3.66 6.42 -9.10
N LYS A 273 3.91 6.41 -10.41
CA LYS A 273 5.13 6.99 -11.00
C LYS A 273 5.21 8.49 -10.67
N GLY A 274 6.31 8.88 -10.02
CA GLY A 274 6.60 10.28 -9.69
C GLY A 274 5.85 10.83 -8.49
N LEU A 275 4.95 10.09 -7.85
CA LEU A 275 4.49 10.48 -6.51
C LEU A 275 5.64 10.21 -5.53
N PHE A 276 6.14 11.26 -4.87
CA PHE A 276 7.19 11.14 -3.86
C PHE A 276 6.71 11.58 -2.48
N HIS A 277 7.25 10.97 -1.43
CA HIS A 277 7.11 11.44 -0.07
C HIS A 277 8.49 11.57 0.59
N TRP A 278 8.67 12.58 1.41
CA TRP A 278 9.86 12.75 2.24
C TRP A 278 9.47 12.75 3.71
N SER A 279 10.37 12.21 4.54
CA SER A 279 10.34 12.28 5.99
C SER A 279 11.79 12.39 6.50
N PRO A 280 12.04 12.98 7.68
CA PRO A 280 13.35 12.91 8.33
C PRO A 280 13.83 11.46 8.43
N ALA A 281 15.13 11.19 8.28
CA ALA A 281 15.65 9.81 8.33
C ALA A 281 15.31 9.08 9.65
N SER A 282 15.31 9.81 10.77
CA SER A 282 14.87 9.33 12.10
C SER A 282 13.37 9.04 12.24
N GLN A 283 12.58 9.29 11.19
CA GLN A 283 11.16 8.92 11.07
C GLN A 283 10.89 7.94 9.92
N LEU A 284 11.90 7.59 9.11
CA LEU A 284 11.77 6.56 8.08
C LEU A 284 11.69 5.18 8.75
N PHE A 285 10.61 4.47 8.46
CA PHE A 285 10.35 3.13 8.98
C PHE A 285 10.26 2.09 7.86
N ALA A 286 10.55 0.85 8.21
CA ALA A 286 10.30 -0.32 7.38
C ALA A 286 9.43 -1.35 8.13
N GLU A 287 8.72 -2.18 7.36
CA GLU A 287 7.84 -3.23 7.86
C GLU A 287 8.45 -4.61 7.58
N PHE A 288 8.88 -5.29 8.63
CA PHE A 288 9.53 -6.60 8.58
C PHE A 288 8.60 -7.70 9.09
N GLN A 289 8.75 -8.93 8.61
CA GLN A 289 8.22 -10.08 9.33
C GLN A 289 9.21 -10.46 10.44
N LEU A 290 8.73 -10.61 11.66
CA LEU A 290 9.55 -11.10 12.77
C LEU A 290 9.78 -12.61 12.61
N GLY A 291 11.02 -13.04 12.75
CA GLY A 291 11.44 -14.44 12.79
C GLY A 291 11.97 -14.82 14.17
N VAL A 292 11.75 -16.07 14.58
CA VAL A 292 12.22 -16.60 15.87
C VAL A 292 13.25 -17.70 15.62
N GLU A 293 14.33 -17.68 16.38
CA GLU A 293 15.31 -18.76 16.49
C GLU A 293 15.39 -19.23 17.95
N TRP A 294 15.72 -20.51 18.17
CA TRP A 294 15.80 -21.10 19.52
C TRP A 294 17.20 -21.69 19.73
N ARG A 295 17.82 -21.37 20.87
CA ARG A 295 19.18 -21.81 21.26
C ARG A 295 19.24 -22.05 22.77
N GLY A 296 20.29 -22.71 23.26
CA GLY A 296 20.46 -23.01 24.69
C GLY A 296 19.77 -24.29 25.16
N ARG A 297 20.11 -24.71 26.39
CA ARG A 297 19.41 -25.73 27.16
C ARG A 297 19.20 -25.19 28.59
N PRO A 298 17.96 -24.87 29.02
CA PRO A 298 16.70 -24.95 28.27
C PRO A 298 16.68 -23.98 27.06
N PRO A 299 15.90 -24.26 26.00
CA PRO A 299 15.80 -23.39 24.85
C PRO A 299 15.23 -22.01 25.19
N ARG A 300 15.94 -20.94 24.80
CA ARG A 300 15.49 -19.55 24.85
C ARG A 300 15.27 -19.03 23.43
N PRO A 301 14.27 -18.15 23.19
CA PRO A 301 14.08 -17.52 21.90
C PRO A 301 15.07 -16.38 21.69
N GLY A 302 15.33 -16.05 20.43
CA GLY A 302 15.93 -14.81 19.98
C GLY A 302 15.39 -14.43 18.60
N PHE A 303 15.44 -13.14 18.27
CA PHE A 303 14.59 -12.56 17.25
C PHE A 303 15.37 -11.91 16.09
N LYS A 304 14.83 -12.06 14.88
CA LYS A 304 15.44 -11.59 13.63
C LYS A 304 14.41 -11.02 12.68
N LEU A 305 14.85 -10.13 11.79
CA LEU A 305 14.01 -9.46 10.81
C LEU A 305 14.09 -10.20 9.47
N LEU A 306 12.92 -10.52 8.93
CA LEU A 306 12.74 -11.20 7.66
C LEU A 306 12.05 -10.28 6.66
N ILE A 307 12.62 -10.18 5.46
CA ILE A 307 12.06 -9.48 4.30
C ILE A 307 11.54 -10.49 3.30
N HIS A 308 10.72 -10.07 2.34
CA HIS A 308 10.23 -10.94 1.27
C HIS A 308 10.83 -10.56 -0.09
N ASP A 309 11.43 -11.54 -0.77
CA ASP A 309 11.87 -11.45 -2.17
C ASP A 309 11.03 -12.47 -2.97
N LYS A 310 10.09 -11.97 -3.79
CA LYS A 310 9.17 -12.79 -4.60
C LYS A 310 8.45 -13.89 -3.79
N ARG A 311 7.99 -13.53 -2.57
CA ARG A 311 7.34 -14.40 -1.56
C ARG A 311 8.26 -15.41 -0.85
N THR A 312 9.57 -15.33 -1.05
CA THR A 312 10.55 -16.08 -0.25
C THR A 312 10.98 -15.23 0.94
N GLN A 313 10.90 -15.78 2.15
CA GLN A 313 11.48 -15.14 3.34
C GLN A 313 13.01 -15.14 3.23
N VAL A 314 13.61 -13.97 3.39
CA VAL A 314 15.06 -13.76 3.40
C VAL A 314 15.42 -13.11 4.74
N PHE A 315 16.45 -13.62 5.42
CA PHE A 315 17.01 -12.95 6.60
C PHE A 315 17.62 -11.61 6.19
N HIS A 316 17.26 -10.55 6.92
CA HIS A 316 17.81 -9.21 6.73
C HIS A 316 18.79 -8.84 7.83
N ASP A 317 18.33 -8.89 9.08
CA ASP A 317 19.10 -8.43 10.25
C ASP A 317 18.65 -9.14 11.54
N TRP A 318 19.42 -9.00 12.61
CA TRP A 318 18.98 -9.31 13.97
C TRP A 318 18.25 -8.10 14.56
N ILE A 319 17.33 -8.33 15.50
CA ILE A 319 16.68 -7.24 16.25
C ILE A 319 16.92 -7.41 17.75
N THR A 320 17.36 -6.32 18.37
CA THR A 320 17.40 -6.18 19.83
C THR A 320 16.22 -5.35 20.27
N PHE A 321 15.43 -5.93 21.18
CA PHE A 321 14.26 -5.35 21.82
C PHE A 321 14.62 -4.76 23.19
N THR A 322 13.77 -3.88 23.74
CA THR A 322 13.80 -3.59 25.18
C THR A 322 13.41 -4.84 25.99
N PRO A 323 13.70 -4.91 27.31
CA PRO A 323 13.31 -6.08 28.12
C PRO A 323 11.80 -6.35 28.10
N GLU A 324 10.98 -5.30 28.10
CA GLU A 324 9.52 -5.33 28.08
C GLU A 324 8.99 -5.86 26.73
N GLU A 325 9.53 -5.36 25.62
CA GLU A 325 9.25 -5.84 24.26
C GLU A 325 9.69 -7.29 24.08
N PHE A 326 10.84 -7.67 24.62
CA PHE A 326 11.36 -9.05 24.54
C PHE A 326 10.43 -10.01 25.28
N GLU A 327 9.98 -9.67 26.49
CA GLU A 327 9.02 -10.49 27.22
C GLU A 327 7.68 -10.59 26.45
N GLN A 328 7.18 -9.49 25.88
CA GLN A 328 5.97 -9.49 25.06
C GLN A 328 6.08 -10.47 23.88
N PHE A 329 7.18 -10.43 23.11
CA PHE A 329 7.38 -11.34 21.97
C PHE A 329 7.78 -12.76 22.38
N GLN A 330 8.35 -12.97 23.57
CA GLN A 330 8.59 -14.30 24.14
C GLN A 330 7.28 -15.00 24.52
N GLN A 331 6.28 -14.26 24.99
CA GLN A 331 4.96 -14.80 25.33
C GLN A 331 4.04 -14.99 24.10
N ASP A 332 4.24 -14.20 23.02
CA ASP A 332 3.44 -14.33 21.80
C ASP A 332 3.77 -15.59 20.98
N LYS A 333 2.93 -16.62 21.12
CA LYS A 333 2.97 -17.85 20.31
C LYS A 333 2.84 -17.63 18.79
N LYS A 334 2.52 -16.42 18.33
CA LYS A 334 2.47 -16.02 16.92
C LYS A 334 3.60 -15.04 16.51
N ALA A 335 4.62 -14.83 17.35
CA ALA A 335 5.70 -13.87 17.08
C ALA A 335 6.32 -14.04 15.68
N SER A 336 6.59 -15.29 15.25
CA SER A 336 7.15 -15.64 13.93
C SER A 336 6.27 -15.31 12.71
N SER A 337 5.03 -14.83 12.92
CA SER A 337 4.13 -14.36 11.87
C SER A 337 3.70 -12.90 12.03
N ARG A 338 4.24 -12.16 13.01
CA ARG A 338 3.95 -10.73 13.17
C ARG A 338 4.70 -9.92 12.13
N ILE A 339 4.00 -8.95 11.55
CA ILE A 339 4.64 -7.83 10.87
C ILE A 339 4.93 -6.77 11.93
N VAL A 340 6.17 -6.31 11.99
CA VAL A 340 6.64 -5.28 12.92
C VAL A 340 7.17 -4.08 12.13
N GLU A 341 6.83 -2.90 12.60
CA GLU A 341 7.34 -1.63 12.11
C GLU A 341 8.56 -1.24 12.94
N CYS A 342 9.67 -0.98 12.26
CA CYS A 342 10.94 -0.60 12.86
C CYS A 342 11.49 0.66 12.19
N VAL A 343 12.13 1.53 12.96
CA VAL A 343 12.90 2.70 12.49
C VAL A 343 14.38 2.35 12.56
N TYR A 344 15.18 2.82 11.60
CA TYR A 344 16.63 2.66 11.69
C TYR A 344 17.22 3.71 12.64
N ASP A 345 18.06 3.25 13.56
CA ASP A 345 18.63 4.07 14.62
C ASP A 345 20.16 3.81 14.65
N PRO A 346 21.00 4.81 14.33
CA PRO A 346 22.44 4.63 14.15
C PRO A 346 23.18 4.36 15.47
N GLU A 347 22.61 4.73 16.62
CA GLU A 347 23.20 4.48 17.94
C GLU A 347 22.61 3.23 18.61
N TRP A 348 21.55 2.63 18.05
CA TRP A 348 20.93 1.43 18.62
C TRP A 348 21.89 0.24 18.64
N LEU A 349 22.17 -0.23 19.85
CA LEU A 349 23.02 -1.39 20.10
C LEU A 349 22.28 -2.67 19.70
N THR A 350 22.72 -3.30 18.62
CA THR A 350 22.15 -4.53 18.08
C THR A 350 23.08 -5.71 18.36
N PHE A 351 22.55 -6.74 19.01
CA PHE A 351 23.26 -8.00 19.24
C PHE A 351 23.19 -8.93 18.03
N VAL A 352 24.34 -9.27 17.48
CA VAL A 352 24.56 -10.28 16.46
C VAL A 352 25.11 -11.55 17.16
N PRO A 353 24.33 -12.63 17.26
CA PRO A 353 24.75 -13.85 17.93
C PRO A 353 25.79 -14.62 17.09
N SER A 354 26.55 -15.51 17.74
CA SER A 354 27.50 -16.41 17.05
C SER A 354 26.81 -17.30 16.00
N HIS A 355 27.60 -17.82 15.04
CA HIS A 355 27.17 -18.91 14.17
C HIS A 355 26.91 -20.22 14.93
N ASP A 356 27.55 -20.42 16.07
CA ASP A 356 27.22 -21.52 16.98
C ASP A 356 25.83 -21.28 17.61
N LYS A 357 24.96 -22.29 17.49
CA LYS A 357 23.58 -22.28 17.99
C LYS A 357 23.44 -22.94 19.37
N SER A 358 24.55 -23.31 20.02
CA SER A 358 24.56 -23.90 21.36
C SER A 358 23.96 -22.97 22.42
N SER A 359 24.23 -21.66 22.37
CA SER A 359 23.67 -20.65 23.28
C SER A 359 23.46 -19.28 22.61
N TRP A 360 22.91 -18.34 23.41
CA TRP A 360 22.83 -16.91 23.11
C TRP A 360 23.95 -16.09 23.76
N ASP A 361 24.65 -16.65 24.75
CA ASP A 361 25.63 -15.90 25.57
C ASP A 361 26.92 -15.53 24.80
N VAL A 362 27.12 -16.09 23.61
CA VAL A 362 28.29 -15.85 22.74
C VAL A 362 27.87 -15.10 21.48
N GLY A 363 28.34 -13.86 21.36
CA GLY A 363 28.19 -13.02 20.18
C GLY A 363 29.07 -13.44 19.00
N SER A 364 28.77 -12.96 17.80
CA SER A 364 29.68 -13.09 16.65
C SER A 364 31.00 -12.33 16.93
N PRO A 365 32.17 -12.93 16.64
CA PRO A 365 33.46 -12.26 16.82
C PRO A 365 33.72 -11.12 15.82
N GLU A 366 32.91 -11.02 14.76
CA GLU A 366 32.99 -9.96 13.74
C GLU A 366 32.51 -8.59 14.25
N PHE A 367 31.75 -8.58 15.35
CA PHE A 367 31.16 -7.38 15.93
C PHE A 367 31.61 -7.22 17.39
N ASN A 368 32.07 -6.01 17.76
CA ASN A 368 32.55 -5.72 19.10
C ASN A 368 32.37 -4.23 19.40
N ALA A 369 31.25 -3.86 20.04
CA ALA A 369 30.98 -2.48 20.45
C ALA A 369 31.60 -2.21 21.83
N THR A 370 32.40 -1.16 21.95
CA THR A 370 33.15 -0.80 23.18
C THR A 370 32.31 -0.79 24.46
N GLU A 371 31.02 -0.46 24.34
CA GLU A 371 30.06 -0.34 25.45
C GLU A 371 29.45 -1.69 25.92
N ARG A 372 29.59 -2.77 25.14
CA ARG A 372 28.92 -4.07 25.37
C ARG A 372 29.77 -5.31 25.10
N GLY A 373 30.87 -5.18 24.38
CA GLY A 373 31.75 -6.30 23.98
C GLY A 373 31.28 -7.06 22.73
N GLN A 374 31.74 -8.31 22.63
CA GLN A 374 31.56 -9.19 21.46
C GLN A 374 30.09 -9.44 21.11
N GLY A 375 29.80 -9.52 19.81
CA GLY A 375 28.46 -9.65 19.22
C GLY A 375 27.73 -8.34 19.03
N TRP A 376 28.07 -7.28 19.75
CA TRP A 376 27.33 -6.03 19.68
C TRP A 376 27.88 -5.11 18.58
N ARG A 377 26.98 -4.43 17.88
CA ARG A 377 27.29 -3.33 16.97
C ARG A 377 26.37 -2.14 17.24
N LYS A 378 26.84 -0.93 16.92
CA LYS A 378 25.95 0.23 16.74
C LYS A 378 25.25 0.15 15.39
N GLY A 379 24.15 0.88 15.27
CA GLY A 379 23.25 0.85 14.13
C GLY A 379 22.33 -0.37 14.15
N GLY A 380 21.03 -0.15 13.94
CA GLY A 380 20.09 -1.24 13.69
C GLY A 380 18.64 -0.80 13.60
N TRP A 381 17.78 -1.76 13.30
CA TRP A 381 16.33 -1.57 13.20
C TRP A 381 15.67 -1.70 14.57
N ARG A 382 15.36 -0.56 15.21
CA ARG A 382 14.69 -0.48 16.49
C ARG A 382 13.18 -0.63 16.32
N TYR A 383 12.55 -1.46 17.15
CA TYR A 383 11.09 -1.66 17.15
C TYR A 383 10.34 -0.35 17.41
N THR A 384 9.15 -0.24 16.81
CA THR A 384 8.23 0.89 17.03
C THR A 384 6.81 0.41 17.31
N ARG A 385 6.26 -0.53 16.51
CA ARG A 385 4.94 -1.15 16.77
C ARG A 385 4.70 -2.42 15.97
N SER A 386 3.78 -3.26 16.44
CA SER A 386 3.22 -4.35 15.64
C SER A 386 2.20 -3.83 14.62
N ARG A 387 2.12 -4.45 13.44
CA ARG A 387 1.23 -4.08 12.33
C ARG A 387 0.20 -5.18 12.03
N PRO A 388 -0.84 -5.34 12.87
CA PRO A 388 -1.88 -6.36 12.68
C PRO A 388 -2.77 -6.11 11.46
N ASP A 389 -2.71 -4.91 10.87
CA ASP A 389 -3.33 -4.55 9.60
C ASP A 389 -2.60 -5.14 8.37
N LYS A 390 -1.39 -5.70 8.56
CA LYS A 390 -0.56 -6.25 7.50
C LYS A 390 -0.46 -7.77 7.58
N SER A 391 -0.84 -8.42 6.49
CA SER A 391 -0.68 -9.87 6.26
C SER A 391 0.67 -10.25 5.64
N MET A 392 1.41 -9.27 5.11
CA MET A 392 2.69 -9.41 4.41
C MET A 392 3.57 -8.19 4.70
N PRO A 393 4.90 -8.34 4.87
CA PRO A 393 5.84 -7.22 5.01
C PRO A 393 6.09 -6.52 3.66
N LEU A 394 6.99 -5.53 3.66
CA LEU A 394 7.47 -4.91 2.43
C LEU A 394 8.29 -5.90 1.57
N GLU A 395 8.19 -5.77 0.24
CA GLU A 395 9.11 -6.45 -0.67
C GLU A 395 10.49 -5.77 -0.65
N ARG A 396 11.55 -6.57 -0.79
CA ARG A 396 12.97 -6.17 -0.74
C ARG A 396 13.31 -4.88 -1.52
N GLY A 397 12.67 -4.65 -2.67
CA GLY A 397 12.91 -3.44 -3.48
C GLY A 397 12.54 -2.14 -2.77
N PHE A 398 11.46 -2.13 -1.97
CA PHE A 398 11.06 -0.94 -1.21
C PHE A 398 11.99 -0.68 -0.02
N LEU A 399 12.49 -1.74 0.63
CA LEU A 399 13.45 -1.58 1.72
C LEU A 399 14.76 -0.94 1.24
N ALA A 400 15.30 -1.39 0.11
CA ALA A 400 16.50 -0.78 -0.48
C ALA A 400 16.31 0.73 -0.81
N LEU A 401 15.08 1.15 -1.14
CA LEU A 401 14.77 2.58 -1.31
C LEU A 401 14.79 3.36 0.02
N ILE A 402 14.26 2.76 1.08
CA ILE A 402 14.24 3.33 2.44
C ILE A 402 15.66 3.40 3.01
N GLU A 403 16.46 2.33 2.89
CA GLU A 403 17.84 2.28 3.35
C GLU A 403 18.73 3.31 2.65
N LYS A 404 18.57 3.47 1.32
CA LYS A 404 19.26 4.54 0.58
C LYS A 404 18.80 5.94 1.07
N ALA A 405 17.51 6.17 1.28
CA ALA A 405 17.02 7.47 1.76
C ALA A 405 17.49 7.80 3.19
N ILE A 406 17.63 6.80 4.06
CA ILE A 406 18.26 6.94 5.39
C ILE A 406 19.74 7.32 5.26
N ALA A 407 20.48 6.72 4.33
CA ALA A 407 21.89 7.03 4.09
C ALA A 407 22.13 8.39 3.40
N GLU A 408 21.17 8.89 2.61
CA GLU A 408 21.22 10.21 1.97
C GLU A 408 20.78 11.36 2.87
N ASP A 409 20.01 11.04 3.94
CA ASP A 409 19.60 11.88 5.07
C ASP A 409 19.26 13.33 4.71
N ILE A 410 18.45 13.49 3.64
CA ILE A 410 18.01 14.79 3.11
C ILE A 410 17.27 15.56 4.21
N LYS A 411 17.75 16.75 4.55
CA LYS A 411 17.19 17.59 5.62
C LYS A 411 16.05 18.48 5.12
N LEU A 412 15.19 18.95 6.02
CA LEU A 412 14.04 19.80 5.67
C LEU A 412 14.48 21.13 5.07
N GLU A 413 15.61 21.65 5.57
CA GLU A 413 16.22 22.92 5.21
C GLU A 413 16.86 22.87 3.81
N GLU A 414 17.26 21.68 3.34
CA GLU A 414 17.81 21.52 1.98
C GLU A 414 16.77 21.82 0.90
N PHE A 415 15.49 21.55 1.15
CA PHE A 415 14.43 21.69 0.15
C PHE A 415 14.30 23.11 -0.43
N GLU A 416 14.60 24.14 0.34
CA GLU A 416 14.59 25.54 -0.14
C GLU A 416 15.72 25.81 -1.17
N SER A 417 16.81 25.05 -1.09
CA SER A 417 17.92 25.10 -2.05
C SER A 417 17.72 24.20 -3.27
N LEU A 418 17.04 23.06 -3.08
CA LEU A 418 16.68 22.10 -4.13
C LEU A 418 15.53 22.61 -5.00
N PHE A 419 14.60 23.36 -4.41
CA PHE A 419 13.40 23.89 -5.06
C PHE A 419 13.23 25.39 -4.75
N PRO A 420 14.12 26.26 -5.27
CA PRO A 420 14.09 27.69 -4.98
C PRO A 420 12.82 28.36 -5.54
N ASP A 421 12.24 29.28 -4.76
CA ASP A 421 11.03 30.03 -5.14
C ASP A 421 11.26 30.93 -6.40
N ASP A 422 12.51 31.33 -6.64
CA ASP A 422 12.94 32.21 -7.74
C ASP A 422 13.26 31.42 -9.03
N PRO A 423 12.52 31.64 -10.14
CA PRO A 423 12.71 30.91 -11.40
C PRO A 423 14.08 31.15 -12.06
N SER A 424 14.73 32.28 -11.76
CA SER A 424 16.09 32.59 -12.25
C SER A 424 17.11 31.60 -11.69
N LYS A 425 16.96 31.23 -10.41
CA LYS A 425 17.82 30.25 -9.73
C LYS A 425 17.54 28.83 -10.23
N LYS A 426 16.27 28.50 -10.52
CA LYS A 426 15.88 27.21 -11.09
C LYS A 426 16.64 26.88 -12.38
N ALA A 427 16.76 27.84 -13.31
CA ALA A 427 17.51 27.64 -14.55
C ALA A 427 19.00 27.32 -14.30
N SER A 428 19.64 28.03 -13.36
CA SER A 428 21.03 27.76 -12.95
C SER A 428 21.16 26.38 -12.28
N LEU A 429 20.18 25.99 -11.45
CA LEU A 429 20.17 24.70 -10.76
C LEU A 429 20.07 23.54 -11.77
N MET A 430 19.16 23.63 -12.75
CA MET A 430 19.01 22.60 -13.80
C MET A 430 20.26 22.47 -14.68
N HIS A 431 21.02 23.56 -14.89
CA HIS A 431 22.32 23.50 -15.57
C HIS A 431 23.41 22.81 -14.73
N LYS A 432 23.38 22.94 -13.40
CA LYS A 432 24.34 22.28 -12.49
C LYS A 432 24.01 20.81 -12.22
N ILE A 433 22.73 20.45 -12.23
CA ILE A 433 22.25 19.08 -11.93
C ILE A 433 22.40 18.13 -13.14
N ARG A 434 22.53 18.67 -14.35
CA ARG A 434 22.69 17.88 -15.59
C ARG A 434 24.17 17.54 -15.85
N PRO A 435 24.59 16.26 -15.80
CA PRO A 435 25.94 15.87 -16.20
C PRO A 435 26.13 15.99 -17.71
N GLU A 436 27.38 16.05 -18.16
CA GLU A 436 27.72 15.81 -19.57
C GLU A 436 27.53 14.32 -19.93
N ALA A 437 27.20 14.09 -21.21
CA ALA A 437 26.85 12.80 -21.84
C ALA A 437 25.52 12.13 -21.38
N PRO A 438 24.69 11.63 -22.32
CA PRO A 438 23.43 10.97 -22.00
C PRO A 438 23.61 9.49 -21.66
N LEU A 439 23.42 9.13 -20.38
CA LEU A 439 23.16 7.73 -20.01
C LEU A 439 21.70 7.38 -20.34
N THR A 440 21.50 6.45 -21.26
CA THR A 440 20.16 5.93 -21.62
C THR A 440 19.65 4.97 -20.55
N ILE A 441 19.09 5.51 -19.47
CA ILE A 441 18.41 4.74 -18.43
C ILE A 441 17.12 4.12 -19.02
N SER A 442 16.91 2.82 -18.81
CA SER A 442 15.74 2.12 -19.35
C SER A 442 14.47 2.46 -18.53
N PRO A 443 13.29 2.61 -19.16
CA PRO A 443 12.03 2.76 -18.42
C PRO A 443 11.67 1.61 -17.48
N ASP A 444 12.30 0.44 -17.62
CA ASP A 444 12.02 -0.77 -16.81
C ASP A 444 12.57 -0.68 -15.36
N ASP A 445 13.58 0.14 -15.07
CA ASP A 445 14.27 0.16 -13.76
C ASP A 445 13.41 0.68 -12.59
N TYR A 446 12.23 1.25 -12.88
CA TYR A 446 11.26 1.77 -11.89
C TYR A 446 9.95 0.95 -11.83
N ALA A 447 9.91 -0.27 -12.38
CA ALA A 447 8.71 -1.10 -12.43
C ALA A 447 8.76 -2.28 -11.43
N PRO A 448 7.79 -2.39 -10.48
CA PRO A 448 7.60 -3.62 -9.70
C PRO A 448 7.29 -4.83 -10.61
N PRO A 449 7.69 -6.07 -10.20
CA PRO A 449 7.69 -7.23 -11.09
C PRO A 449 6.28 -7.75 -11.43
N ALA A 450 5.69 -7.20 -12.49
CA ALA A 450 4.40 -7.64 -13.04
C ALA A 450 4.43 -9.13 -13.46
N LYS A 451 3.37 -9.87 -13.09
CA LYS A 451 3.22 -11.30 -13.40
C LYS A 451 3.04 -11.53 -14.91
N LYS A 452 4.15 -11.72 -15.64
CA LYS A 452 4.11 -12.00 -17.09
C LYS A 452 3.34 -13.30 -17.40
N LYS A 453 2.22 -13.14 -18.11
CA LYS A 453 1.34 -14.20 -18.60
C LYS A 453 2.06 -15.05 -19.66
N ARG A 454 1.93 -16.39 -19.59
CA ARG A 454 2.51 -17.32 -20.58
C ARG A 454 1.88 -17.14 -21.97
N GLY A 455 2.70 -17.19 -23.01
CA GLY A 455 2.28 -17.31 -24.42
C GLY A 455 3.49 -17.51 -25.35
N ASN A 456 3.37 -18.40 -26.35
CA ASN A 456 4.35 -18.57 -27.44
C ASN A 456 4.15 -17.44 -28.48
N GLY A 457 5.10 -17.07 -29.34
CA GLY A 457 6.44 -17.62 -29.58
C GLY A 457 6.78 -17.64 -31.08
N GLY A 458 7.86 -16.95 -31.48
CA GLY A 458 8.29 -16.71 -32.86
C GLY A 458 8.23 -15.20 -33.19
N GLY A 459 9.26 -14.53 -33.71
CA GLY A 459 10.51 -14.96 -34.37
C GLY A 459 10.71 -14.02 -35.57
N GLN A 460 11.87 -13.45 -35.89
CA GLN A 460 13.26 -13.79 -35.52
C GLN A 460 14.04 -12.51 -35.16
N GLY A 461 15.14 -12.65 -34.41
CA GLY A 461 16.07 -11.58 -34.09
C GLY A 461 17.19 -12.10 -33.20
N ALA A 462 18.44 -11.87 -33.54
CA ALA A 462 19.58 -12.43 -32.79
C ALA A 462 19.81 -11.67 -31.48
N GLY A 463 19.90 -12.40 -30.36
CA GLY A 463 20.20 -11.87 -29.04
C GLY A 463 21.06 -12.84 -28.22
N PRO A 464 21.89 -12.37 -27.28
CA PRO A 464 22.82 -13.21 -26.53
C PRO A 464 22.13 -14.01 -25.41
N GLY A 465 22.70 -15.16 -25.05
CA GLY A 465 22.46 -15.81 -23.76
C GLY A 465 21.41 -16.92 -23.68
N THR A 466 21.44 -17.92 -24.57
CA THR A 466 20.75 -19.19 -24.29
C THR A 466 21.52 -19.98 -23.22
N GLY A 467 20.89 -20.16 -22.05
CA GLY A 467 21.48 -20.82 -20.89
C GLY A 467 21.88 -22.29 -21.12
N VAL A 468 22.57 -22.87 -20.13
CA VAL A 468 23.00 -24.28 -20.15
C VAL A 468 21.79 -25.21 -19.99
N CYS A 469 21.79 -26.34 -20.71
CA CYS A 469 20.71 -27.32 -20.60
C CYS A 469 20.75 -28.06 -19.26
N TYR A 470 19.69 -27.93 -18.46
CA TYR A 470 19.56 -28.56 -17.14
C TYR A 470 19.70 -30.10 -17.16
N ASP A 471 19.13 -30.77 -18.17
CA ASP A 471 19.30 -32.22 -18.34
C ASP A 471 20.75 -32.60 -18.62
N PHE A 472 21.45 -31.87 -19.50
CA PHE A 472 22.86 -32.11 -19.78
C PHE A 472 23.75 -31.81 -18.56
N GLN A 473 23.48 -30.72 -17.86
CA GLN A 473 24.21 -30.30 -16.67
C GLN A 473 24.15 -31.34 -15.54
N ASN A 474 22.97 -31.94 -15.30
CA ASN A 474 22.76 -32.87 -14.19
C ASN A 474 22.95 -34.35 -14.57
N LYS A 475 22.74 -34.74 -15.84
CA LYS A 475 22.75 -36.15 -16.29
C LYS A 475 23.86 -36.46 -17.30
N GLY A 476 24.60 -35.46 -17.77
CA GLY A 476 25.59 -35.60 -18.85
C GLY A 476 25.00 -35.87 -20.24
N VAL A 477 23.68 -36.06 -20.34
CA VAL A 477 22.96 -36.45 -21.57
C VAL A 477 21.61 -35.73 -21.61
N CYS A 478 21.30 -35.08 -22.74
CA CYS A 478 19.97 -34.52 -23.01
C CYS A 478 19.31 -35.30 -24.16
N GLN A 479 18.10 -35.82 -23.93
CA GLN A 479 17.33 -36.58 -24.93
C GLN A 479 16.99 -35.77 -26.19
N ARG A 480 16.99 -34.43 -26.12
CA ARG A 480 16.77 -33.56 -27.28
C ARG A 480 18.00 -33.44 -28.19
N GLY A 481 19.18 -33.83 -27.71
CA GLY A 481 20.44 -33.82 -28.47
C GLY A 481 20.69 -32.49 -29.19
N ARG A 482 21.03 -32.57 -30.48
CA ARG A 482 21.26 -31.41 -31.37
C ARG A 482 20.04 -30.50 -31.59
N PHE A 483 18.84 -30.91 -31.13
CA PHE A 483 17.61 -30.13 -31.21
C PHE A 483 17.24 -29.47 -29.86
N CYS A 484 18.15 -29.50 -28.87
CA CYS A 484 18.01 -28.71 -27.65
C CYS A 484 18.23 -27.22 -27.95
N HIS A 485 17.41 -26.35 -27.35
CA HIS A 485 17.52 -24.90 -27.46
C HIS A 485 18.53 -24.29 -26.45
N PHE A 486 19.01 -25.10 -25.51
CA PHE A 486 19.95 -24.74 -24.45
C PHE A 486 21.31 -25.38 -24.71
N SER A 487 22.38 -24.74 -24.24
CA SER A 487 23.75 -25.14 -24.59
C SER A 487 24.19 -26.44 -23.90
N HIS A 488 25.00 -27.24 -24.62
CA HIS A 488 25.60 -28.51 -24.17
C HIS A 488 27.13 -28.41 -24.00
N CYS A 489 27.66 -27.21 -23.71
CA CYS A 489 29.06 -27.06 -23.34
C CYS A 489 29.21 -27.42 -21.86
N ALA A 490 30.25 -28.18 -21.49
CA ALA A 490 30.65 -28.40 -20.08
C ALA A 490 31.34 -27.17 -19.46
N CYS A 491 30.97 -25.97 -19.92
CA CYS A 491 31.75 -24.74 -19.90
C CYS A 491 30.85 -23.65 -19.30
N ASN A 492 31.14 -23.21 -18.08
CA ASN A 492 30.16 -22.47 -17.29
C ASN A 492 30.01 -21.00 -17.78
N SER A 493 28.99 -20.75 -18.60
CA SER A 493 28.42 -19.45 -18.99
C SER A 493 29.30 -18.44 -19.77
N THR A 494 30.60 -18.63 -19.96
CA THR A 494 31.48 -17.68 -20.70
C THR A 494 32.48 -18.37 -21.64
N CYS A 495 32.01 -18.95 -22.76
CA CYS A 495 32.90 -19.37 -23.85
C CYS A 495 32.40 -19.00 -25.26
N SER A 496 33.33 -18.62 -26.13
CA SER A 496 33.10 -18.28 -27.55
C SER A 496 33.04 -19.52 -28.46
N CYS A 497 32.51 -20.64 -27.94
CA CYS A 497 32.62 -21.96 -28.56
C CYS A 497 31.72 -22.08 -29.80
N THR A 498 32.30 -22.15 -31.00
CA THR A 498 31.55 -22.30 -32.25
C THR A 498 30.94 -23.71 -32.41
N SER A 499 29.77 -23.78 -33.04
CA SER A 499 28.88 -24.96 -33.06
C SER A 499 29.49 -26.24 -33.67
N THR A 500 30.59 -26.12 -34.42
CA THR A 500 31.28 -27.21 -35.12
C THR A 500 32.24 -28.05 -34.24
N LYS A 501 32.42 -27.73 -32.95
CA LYS A 501 33.30 -28.49 -32.03
C LYS A 501 32.60 -29.10 -30.80
N ASN A 502 31.28 -29.32 -30.85
CA ASN A 502 30.56 -30.04 -29.79
C ASN A 502 30.72 -31.56 -29.93
N THR A 503 31.65 -32.17 -29.19
CA THR A 503 31.75 -33.63 -29.04
C THR A 503 30.52 -34.17 -28.29
N TYR A 504 29.74 -35.03 -28.93
CA TYR A 504 28.54 -35.62 -28.35
C TYR A 504 28.85 -36.92 -27.59
N GLY A 505 28.62 -36.89 -26.27
CA GLY A 505 28.79 -38.04 -25.38
C GLY A 505 30.17 -38.11 -24.71
N GLN A 506 30.22 -38.82 -23.59
CA GLN A 506 31.37 -38.96 -22.67
C GLN A 506 31.83 -37.67 -21.97
N ARG A 507 31.56 -37.58 -20.66
CA ARG A 507 32.28 -36.68 -19.75
C ARG A 507 33.45 -37.48 -19.15
N PRO A 508 34.71 -37.01 -19.22
CA PRO A 508 35.82 -37.67 -18.56
C PRO A 508 35.55 -37.88 -17.05
N SER A 509 36.03 -39.01 -16.52
CA SER A 509 35.90 -39.39 -15.11
C SER A 509 36.85 -38.60 -14.19
N TYR A 510 36.77 -38.86 -12.87
CA TYR A 510 37.35 -38.08 -11.74
C TYR A 510 36.60 -36.77 -11.40
N ARG A 511 36.24 -36.46 -10.14
CA ARG A 511 36.29 -37.21 -8.86
C ARG A 511 34.94 -37.10 -8.13
N ARG A 512 34.50 -38.20 -7.51
CA ARG A 512 33.96 -38.24 -6.15
C ARG A 512 34.26 -39.62 -5.57
N ASN A 513 34.60 -39.66 -4.28
CA ASN A 513 34.74 -40.89 -3.50
C ASN A 513 33.37 -41.28 -2.93
N ASP A 514 33.41 -42.24 -1.99
CA ASP A 514 32.36 -42.64 -1.07
C ASP A 514 31.34 -43.60 -1.74
N TYR A 515 31.53 -44.92 -1.66
CA TYR A 515 31.32 -45.76 -0.46
C TYR A 515 29.98 -45.46 0.24
N ASP A 516 28.86 -45.92 -0.33
CA ASP A 516 28.31 -47.24 0.03
C ASP A 516 27.12 -47.63 -0.85
N ALA A 517 27.04 -48.91 -1.25
CA ALA A 517 25.89 -49.47 -1.94
C ALA A 517 25.84 -51.01 -1.82
N PRO A 518 24.77 -51.55 -1.20
CA PRO A 518 24.07 -52.68 -1.81
C PRO A 518 22.53 -52.53 -1.69
N GLN A 519 21.69 -53.16 -2.51
CA GLN A 519 21.87 -53.77 -3.84
C GLN A 519 20.48 -53.77 -4.52
N SER A 520 20.41 -53.76 -5.85
CA SER A 520 19.16 -53.88 -6.61
C SER A 520 18.88 -55.33 -7.02
N SER A 521 17.61 -55.69 -7.18
CA SER A 521 17.18 -56.92 -7.86
C SER A 521 15.94 -56.67 -8.73
N ASP A 522 15.88 -57.34 -9.87
CA ASP A 522 15.09 -56.95 -11.06
C ASP A 522 13.71 -57.65 -11.24
N ALA A 523 13.14 -57.45 -12.45
CA ALA A 523 11.92 -58.02 -13.05
C ALA A 523 10.57 -57.41 -12.58
N ALA A 524 9.61 -57.00 -13.44
CA ALA A 524 9.07 -57.52 -14.72
C ALA A 524 8.12 -58.75 -14.52
N SER A 525 6.98 -58.92 -15.21
CA SER A 525 6.41 -58.19 -16.37
C SER A 525 4.86 -58.30 -16.49
N SER A 526 4.26 -57.34 -17.23
CA SER A 526 3.08 -57.40 -18.12
C SER A 526 1.84 -58.31 -17.90
N THR A 527 0.68 -57.71 -18.23
CA THR A 527 -0.56 -58.26 -18.88
C THR A 527 -1.67 -58.97 -18.06
N SER A 528 -2.90 -58.55 -18.39
CA SER A 528 -4.22 -59.11 -18.05
C SER A 528 -4.76 -59.99 -19.22
N PRO A 529 -5.87 -60.79 -19.12
CA PRO A 529 -7.24 -60.24 -18.99
C PRO A 529 -8.38 -61.10 -18.33
N SER A 530 -9.42 -60.40 -17.86
CA SER A 530 -10.89 -60.70 -17.84
C SER A 530 -11.49 -62.11 -17.60
N SER A 531 -12.35 -62.24 -16.58
CA SER A 531 -13.74 -62.83 -16.58
C SER A 531 -14.14 -63.32 -15.15
N ALA A 532 -15.39 -63.52 -14.75
CA ALA A 532 -16.69 -62.85 -15.05
C ALA A 532 -17.77 -63.35 -14.05
N SER A 533 -18.72 -62.50 -13.59
CA SER A 533 -20.12 -62.87 -13.20
C SER A 533 -20.92 -61.72 -12.55
N SER A 534 -22.24 -61.74 -12.81
CA SER A 534 -23.37 -60.93 -12.29
C SER A 534 -24.65 -61.81 -12.48
N PRO A 535 -25.94 -61.37 -12.36
CA PRO A 535 -26.54 -60.08 -11.93
C PRO A 535 -27.76 -60.23 -10.97
N SER A 536 -28.48 -59.13 -10.68
CA SER A 536 -29.89 -59.12 -10.21
C SER A 536 -30.52 -57.69 -10.30
N SER A 537 -31.74 -57.50 -9.79
CA SER A 537 -32.79 -56.64 -10.39
C SER A 537 -34.00 -56.43 -9.45
N THR A 538 -34.93 -55.44 -9.53
CA THR A 538 -35.11 -54.16 -10.29
C THR A 538 -36.38 -53.43 -9.76
N SER A 539 -36.53 -52.12 -10.03
CA SER A 539 -37.82 -51.37 -10.12
C SER A 539 -38.68 -51.25 -8.81
N SER A 540 -39.76 -50.45 -8.67
CA SER A 540 -40.56 -49.59 -9.58
C SER A 540 -41.17 -48.37 -8.82
N ALA A 541 -41.95 -47.51 -9.50
CA ALA A 541 -42.63 -46.32 -8.93
C ALA A 541 -44.17 -46.49 -8.72
N GLY A 542 -44.82 -45.52 -8.06
CA GLY A 542 -46.28 -45.41 -7.86
C GLY A 542 -46.71 -44.01 -7.37
N ALA A 543 -48.01 -43.66 -7.44
CA ALA A 543 -48.53 -42.30 -7.19
C ALA A 543 -49.84 -42.28 -6.36
N GLY A 544 -50.23 -41.12 -5.80
CA GLY A 544 -51.47 -40.93 -5.03
C GLY A 544 -51.76 -39.45 -4.70
N SER A 545 -53.03 -39.07 -4.57
CA SER A 545 -53.55 -37.68 -4.65
C SER A 545 -54.22 -37.14 -3.36
N SER A 546 -54.62 -35.84 -3.40
CA SER A 546 -55.74 -35.20 -2.64
C SER A 546 -55.64 -35.05 -1.10
N SER A 547 -56.30 -34.08 -0.42
CA SER A 547 -56.94 -32.78 -0.79
C SER A 547 -57.39 -31.98 0.46
N SER A 548 -57.69 -30.67 0.32
CA SER A 548 -58.35 -29.75 1.31
C SER A 548 -57.56 -29.44 2.60
N SER A 549 -57.77 -28.35 3.37
CA SER A 549 -58.61 -27.12 3.29
C SER A 549 -57.80 -25.92 3.90
N ALA A 550 -58.00 -24.62 3.66
CA ALA A 550 -59.07 -23.75 3.13
C ALA A 550 -59.96 -23.01 4.19
N SER A 551 -59.45 -21.86 4.69
CA SER A 551 -60.17 -20.64 5.17
C SER A 551 -59.11 -19.67 5.74
N ASP A 552 -58.92 -18.41 5.35
CA ASP A 552 -59.80 -17.24 5.11
C ASP A 552 -60.15 -16.41 6.36
N ALA A 553 -59.62 -15.18 6.41
CA ALA A 553 -60.33 -13.93 6.71
C ALA A 553 -59.44 -12.70 6.48
N LEU A 554 -60.03 -11.55 6.13
CA LEU A 554 -59.37 -10.27 5.82
C LEU A 554 -60.27 -9.10 6.32
N GLU A 555 -59.70 -7.88 6.45
CA GLU A 555 -60.42 -6.59 6.59
C GLU A 555 -61.17 -6.29 7.92
N SER A 556 -61.45 -5.04 8.35
CA SER A 556 -60.79 -3.72 8.13
C SER A 556 -61.33 -2.59 9.05
N ARG A 557 -60.66 -1.41 9.05
CA ARG A 557 -61.16 -0.01 9.24
C ARG A 557 -61.66 0.53 10.61
N GLY A 558 -61.44 1.86 10.80
CA GLY A 558 -62.03 2.77 11.81
C GLY A 558 -61.06 3.20 12.92
N SER A 559 -60.43 4.39 12.99
CA SER A 559 -60.81 5.82 12.82
C SER A 559 -61.43 6.49 14.07
N GLU A 560 -60.69 7.37 14.76
CA GLU A 560 -60.98 8.83 14.89
C GLU A 560 -60.11 9.63 15.91
N LYS A 561 -59.78 10.87 15.51
CA LYS A 561 -59.59 12.13 16.28
C LYS A 561 -58.37 12.42 17.22
N LEU A 562 -58.11 13.74 17.28
CA LEU A 562 -57.08 14.58 17.96
C LEU A 562 -57.78 15.40 19.11
N PRO A 563 -57.20 16.40 19.83
CA PRO A 563 -55.92 17.12 19.65
C PRO A 563 -55.11 17.52 20.93
N GLY A 564 -53.96 18.19 20.72
CA GLY A 564 -53.27 19.08 21.69
C GLY A 564 -51.86 18.64 22.12
N GLY A 565 -50.83 19.49 22.27
CA GLY A 565 -50.64 20.87 21.76
C GLY A 565 -50.09 21.89 22.78
N ARG A 566 -48.80 22.24 22.72
CA ARG A 566 -48.19 23.51 23.19
C ARG A 566 -46.69 23.64 22.85
N GLN A 567 -46.22 24.89 22.77
CA GLN A 567 -44.87 25.45 23.00
C GLN A 567 -43.62 24.60 22.68
N GLY A 568 -42.62 25.09 21.93
CA GLY A 568 -42.44 26.43 21.34
C GLY A 568 -41.94 27.48 22.31
N ASP A 569 -40.62 27.62 22.39
CA ASP A 569 -39.89 28.82 22.80
C ASP A 569 -38.60 28.91 21.96
N ALA A 570 -38.18 30.13 21.63
CA ALA A 570 -36.94 30.42 20.94
C ALA A 570 -36.06 31.30 21.82
N PHE A 571 -34.75 31.11 21.78
CA PHE A 571 -33.79 32.03 22.39
C PHE A 571 -32.79 32.49 21.34
N GLU A 572 -32.85 33.79 21.05
CA GLU A 572 -31.81 34.50 20.32
C GLU A 572 -30.53 34.53 21.17
N ARG A 573 -29.38 34.65 20.51
CA ARG A 573 -28.15 35.09 21.17
C ARG A 573 -27.38 36.02 20.26
N GLU A 574 -26.98 37.15 20.80
CA GLU A 574 -26.46 38.29 20.07
C GLU A 574 -25.07 38.04 19.47
N LYS A 575 -24.72 38.85 18.46
CA LYS A 575 -23.35 38.93 17.95
C LYS A 575 -22.41 39.45 19.05
N ALA A 576 -21.26 38.81 19.20
CA ALA A 576 -20.03 39.47 19.63
C ALA A 576 -19.12 39.61 18.41
N ASP A 577 -18.49 40.77 18.25
CA ASP A 577 -17.68 41.13 17.08
C ASP A 577 -16.19 40.79 17.34
N ALA A 578 -15.56 40.03 16.44
CA ALA A 578 -14.17 39.60 16.59
C ALA A 578 -13.53 39.10 15.26
N GLY A 579 -12.48 39.79 14.80
CA GLY A 579 -11.36 39.20 14.07
C GLY A 579 -11.61 38.67 12.65
N THR A 580 -11.64 39.55 11.65
CA THR A 580 -11.58 39.18 10.22
C THR A 580 -10.17 38.75 9.78
N GLU A 581 -9.76 37.53 10.13
CA GLU A 581 -8.51 36.92 9.62
C GLU A 581 -8.65 35.47 9.11
N GLU A 582 -9.83 34.83 9.20
CA GLU A 582 -10.02 33.43 8.74
C GLU A 582 -10.23 33.26 7.22
N GLU A 583 -10.41 34.34 6.44
CA GLU A 583 -10.86 34.26 5.04
C GLU A 583 -9.73 33.95 4.03
N GLU A 584 -8.46 34.20 4.38
CA GLU A 584 -7.29 33.97 3.49
C GLU A 584 -7.01 32.47 3.24
N ALA A 585 -7.56 31.58 4.06
CA ALA A 585 -7.38 30.13 3.92
C ALA A 585 -8.16 29.49 2.74
N GLY A 586 -8.89 30.29 1.94
CA GLY A 586 -9.83 29.81 0.94
C GLY A 586 -9.53 30.13 -0.54
N GLU A 587 -8.59 31.03 -0.85
CA GLU A 587 -8.41 31.49 -2.24
C GLU A 587 -7.77 30.45 -3.17
N LEU A 588 -8.54 30.07 -4.19
CA LEU A 588 -8.11 29.16 -5.25
C LEU A 588 -7.25 29.88 -6.28
N THR A 589 -5.99 29.45 -6.35
CA THR A 589 -5.06 29.62 -7.47
C THR A 589 -4.73 31.04 -7.92
N ASP A 590 -3.61 31.56 -7.42
CA ASP A 590 -2.77 32.46 -8.20
C ASP A 590 -2.35 31.76 -9.50
N ASN A 591 -2.96 32.16 -10.61
CA ASN A 591 -2.63 31.69 -11.96
C ASN A 591 -1.77 32.72 -12.73
N GLY A 592 -1.30 33.79 -12.08
CA GLY A 592 -0.77 34.98 -12.74
C GLY A 592 0.66 34.86 -13.28
N SER A 593 1.46 33.89 -12.82
CA SER A 593 2.91 33.85 -13.07
C SER A 593 3.45 32.54 -13.67
N LEU A 594 2.59 31.70 -14.27
CA LEU A 594 3.06 30.57 -15.09
C LEU A 594 3.16 31.00 -16.56
N HIS A 595 4.39 31.23 -17.03
CA HIS A 595 4.70 31.71 -18.38
C HIS A 595 4.32 30.66 -19.45
N LEU A 596 3.09 30.75 -19.96
CA LEU A 596 2.46 29.80 -20.88
C LEU A 596 2.91 29.97 -22.35
N ASP A 597 4.22 29.96 -22.59
CA ASP A 597 4.79 29.97 -23.94
C ASP A 597 5.95 28.99 -24.09
N ASN A 598 6.00 28.34 -25.25
CA ASN A 598 6.94 27.28 -25.66
C ASN A 598 6.85 25.95 -24.88
N ILE A 599 6.16 24.97 -25.47
CA ILE A 599 6.71 23.65 -25.89
C ILE A 599 5.70 23.05 -26.89
N PHE A 600 5.84 23.41 -28.17
CA PHE A 600 5.25 22.69 -29.30
C PHE A 600 6.20 22.86 -30.50
N ALA A 601 7.05 21.86 -30.74
CA ALA A 601 7.79 21.79 -32.00
C ALA A 601 6.82 21.30 -33.10
N PRO A 602 6.70 22.01 -34.25
CA PRO A 602 5.97 21.49 -35.39
C PRO A 602 6.65 20.20 -35.90
N LEU A 603 5.88 19.13 -36.07
CA LEU A 603 6.37 17.96 -36.81
C LEU A 603 6.38 18.31 -38.30
N GLU A 604 7.51 18.09 -38.96
CA GLU A 604 7.68 18.37 -40.39
C GLU A 604 6.78 17.51 -41.28
N ASN A 605 6.55 17.98 -42.51
CA ASN A 605 5.59 17.37 -43.43
C ASN A 605 6.03 15.96 -43.87
N PHE A 606 5.33 14.94 -43.39
CA PHE A 606 5.49 13.57 -43.90
C PHE A 606 4.92 13.44 -45.32
N ASP A 607 5.69 12.78 -46.19
CA ASP A 607 5.27 12.41 -47.53
C ASP A 607 3.99 11.51 -47.52
N LYS A 608 3.10 11.77 -48.47
CA LYS A 608 1.80 11.12 -48.59
C LYS A 608 1.91 9.71 -49.17
N ASP A 609 2.85 9.45 -50.07
CA ASP A 609 2.98 8.16 -50.74
C ASP A 609 3.62 7.11 -49.81
N THR A 610 4.51 7.54 -48.92
CA THR A 610 5.02 6.78 -47.77
C THR A 610 3.88 6.33 -46.83
N ILE A 611 2.90 7.20 -46.58
CA ILE A 611 1.71 6.87 -45.76
C ILE A 611 0.77 5.92 -46.51
N ALA A 612 0.54 6.12 -47.81
CA ALA A 612 -0.26 5.23 -48.64
C ALA A 612 0.34 3.81 -48.70
N THR A 613 1.66 3.71 -48.87
CA THR A 613 2.41 2.44 -48.92
C THR A 613 2.27 1.65 -47.62
N LYS A 614 2.42 2.30 -46.45
CA LYS A 614 2.22 1.63 -45.15
C LYS A 614 0.77 1.21 -44.92
N ARG A 615 -0.22 1.98 -45.39
CA ARG A 615 -1.64 1.57 -45.36
C ARG A 615 -1.91 0.35 -46.24
N ALA A 616 -1.31 0.27 -47.43
CA ALA A 616 -1.43 -0.89 -48.31
C ALA A 616 -0.86 -2.17 -47.66
N GLN A 617 0.32 -2.08 -47.03
CA GLN A 617 0.92 -3.20 -46.28
C GLN A 617 0.03 -3.70 -45.13
N LEU A 618 -0.55 -2.78 -44.34
CA LEU A 618 -1.44 -3.16 -43.23
C LEU A 618 -2.75 -3.80 -43.72
N SER A 619 -3.35 -3.27 -44.79
CA SER A 619 -4.55 -3.86 -45.41
C SER A 619 -4.30 -5.27 -45.98
N ALA A 620 -3.10 -5.54 -46.51
CA ALA A 620 -2.73 -6.86 -47.03
C ALA A 620 -2.63 -7.93 -45.92
N LEU A 621 -2.25 -7.54 -44.70
CA LEU A 621 -2.13 -8.46 -43.55
C LEU A 621 -3.47 -8.77 -42.87
N GLY A 622 -4.51 -7.95 -43.07
CA GLY A 622 -5.79 -8.10 -42.38
C GLY A 622 -6.65 -9.30 -42.82
N ASN A 623 -6.37 -9.90 -43.98
CA ASN A 623 -7.27 -10.86 -44.64
C ASN A 623 -6.72 -12.29 -44.75
N ARG A 624 -6.51 -12.97 -43.59
CA ARG A 624 -6.87 -14.40 -43.37
C ARG A 624 -6.48 -14.93 -41.98
N ARG A 625 -7.31 -15.85 -41.45
CA ARG A 625 -6.96 -16.96 -40.53
C ARG A 625 -6.79 -16.69 -39.01
N ILE A 626 -7.69 -15.94 -38.37
CA ILE A 626 -7.91 -16.00 -36.90
C ILE A 626 -9.39 -16.23 -36.55
N TRP A 627 -10.00 -17.29 -37.10
CA TRP A 627 -11.38 -17.72 -36.78
C TRP A 627 -11.53 -19.22 -36.46
N ALA A 628 -10.46 -20.02 -36.60
CA ALA A 628 -10.50 -21.47 -36.40
C ALA A 628 -10.10 -21.93 -34.97
N SER A 629 -9.77 -21.00 -34.08
CA SER A 629 -9.13 -21.28 -32.77
C SER A 629 -10.01 -21.03 -31.54
N LEU A 630 -11.32 -20.73 -31.73
CA LEU A 630 -12.26 -20.43 -30.64
C LEU A 630 -13.53 -21.31 -30.63
N GLY A 631 -13.65 -22.30 -31.52
CA GLY A 631 -14.69 -23.34 -31.43
C GLY A 631 -16.14 -22.87 -31.62
N LEU A 632 -16.36 -21.68 -32.18
CA LEU A 632 -17.69 -21.17 -32.52
C LEU A 632 -18.00 -21.49 -33.99
N GLU A 633 -18.97 -22.37 -34.23
CA GLU A 633 -19.45 -22.67 -35.59
C GLU A 633 -20.29 -21.51 -36.15
N ASP A 634 -20.11 -21.21 -37.43
CA ASP A 634 -20.93 -20.24 -38.15
C ASP A 634 -22.38 -20.71 -38.31
N LYS A 635 -23.32 -19.94 -37.75
CA LYS A 635 -24.73 -19.96 -38.19
C LYS A 635 -25.13 -18.58 -38.68
N LEU A 636 -25.06 -18.42 -40.01
CA LEU A 636 -25.41 -17.17 -40.70
C LEU A 636 -26.88 -16.78 -40.45
N GLN A 637 -27.10 -15.68 -39.70
CA GLN A 637 -28.37 -14.94 -39.74
C GLN A 637 -28.15 -13.43 -39.88
N ARG A 638 -28.05 -13.02 -41.15
CA ARG A 638 -28.54 -11.77 -41.78
C ARG A 638 -28.54 -10.46 -40.96
N ASN A 639 -27.72 -9.52 -41.45
CA ASN A 639 -28.01 -8.08 -41.60
C ASN A 639 -28.72 -7.37 -40.42
N ARG A 640 -27.92 -6.84 -39.49
CA ARG A 640 -28.17 -5.51 -38.91
C ARG A 640 -26.99 -4.59 -39.25
N VAL A 641 -27.27 -3.36 -39.69
CA VAL A 641 -26.23 -2.39 -40.05
C VAL A 641 -25.56 -1.88 -38.77
N CYS A 642 -24.29 -2.21 -38.59
CA CYS A 642 -23.50 -1.73 -37.46
C CYS A 642 -22.74 -0.46 -37.86
N GLY A 643 -22.79 0.57 -37.02
CA GLY A 643 -21.95 1.75 -37.19
C GLY A 643 -20.52 1.48 -36.74
N LEU A 644 -19.53 2.05 -37.42
CA LEU A 644 -18.14 2.10 -36.98
C LEU A 644 -17.81 3.53 -36.56
N ILE A 645 -17.42 3.71 -35.31
CA ILE A 645 -16.82 4.97 -34.83
C ILE A 645 -15.30 4.78 -34.82
N VAL A 646 -14.59 5.65 -35.54
CA VAL A 646 -13.13 5.71 -35.51
C VAL A 646 -12.73 6.93 -34.70
N THR A 647 -11.93 6.74 -33.65
CA THR A 647 -11.49 7.83 -32.77
C THR A 647 -10.35 8.62 -33.40
N LYS A 648 -10.08 9.84 -32.88
CA LYS A 648 -8.95 10.66 -33.33
C LYS A 648 -7.57 10.05 -33.01
N ALA A 649 -7.51 8.98 -32.22
CA ALA A 649 -6.31 8.19 -31.94
C ALA A 649 -6.13 7.00 -32.90
N GLY A 650 -7.14 6.67 -33.71
CA GLY A 650 -7.11 5.56 -34.68
C GLY A 650 -7.87 4.30 -34.24
N ASP A 651 -8.37 4.23 -33.01
CA ASP A 651 -9.14 3.08 -32.52
C ASP A 651 -10.50 2.97 -33.21
N VAL A 652 -10.91 1.74 -33.54
CA VAL A 652 -12.14 1.43 -34.27
C VAL A 652 -13.11 0.70 -33.36
N SER A 653 -14.28 1.29 -33.11
CA SER A 653 -15.32 0.78 -32.21
C SER A 653 -16.62 0.49 -32.97
N TYR A 654 -17.23 -0.67 -32.70
CA TYR A 654 -18.55 -1.02 -33.24
C TYR A 654 -19.66 -0.44 -32.36
N VAL A 655 -20.62 0.24 -32.97
CA VAL A 655 -21.83 0.75 -32.30
C VAL A 655 -23.07 0.12 -32.94
N ARG A 656 -23.95 -0.41 -32.09
CA ARG A 656 -25.33 -0.74 -32.43
C ARG A 656 -26.22 0.38 -31.87
N PRO A 657 -27.26 0.83 -32.58
CA PRO A 657 -28.30 1.66 -31.97
C PRO A 657 -28.91 0.92 -30.78
N THR A 658 -29.15 1.63 -29.68
CA THR A 658 -30.03 1.16 -28.61
C THR A 658 -31.48 1.32 -29.04
N ASP A 659 -32.30 0.30 -28.83
CA ASP A 659 -33.75 0.38 -29.00
C ASP A 659 -34.37 1.37 -27.98
N LYS A 660 -35.62 1.79 -28.21
CA LYS A 660 -36.36 2.78 -27.39
C LYS A 660 -36.82 2.20 -26.04
#